data_AF-A0A2I9DXR7-F1
#
_entry.id   AF-A0A2I9DXR7-F1
#
_cell.length_a   1.000
_cell.length_b   1.000
_cell.length_c   1.000
_cell.angle_alpha   90.00
_cell.angle_beta   90.00
_cell.angle_gamma   90.00
#
_symmetry.space_group_name_H-M   'P 1'
#
loop_
_entity.id
_entity.type
_entity.pdbx_description
1 polymer ?
#
loop_
_entity_poly.entity_id
_entity_poly.type
_entity_poly.pdbx_seq_one_letter_code
_entity_poly.pdbx_strand_id
1 'polypeptide(L)'
;MKTKFITLSIIFLMLLGCSDDDYTEIPSNTLEADAYTENQGDIYAGQAVILNGSKSLDKAGKPFQYLWRFKAKPDGSLSELTEETTAKPKFTPDKAGNYSVELKIFNTEFYDTDELAIAVKDVETPPVQETIIISENITARRHLANVFDDPNKIDYLVTGDIHVTDLLTMDPNVVIAFEENTAMYIDNPGAIITTAAASSFTTFTGKNKVPGYWKGLIINSNSPLNKLDRVTIEYAGGAIAQGMEVATSLGLDNEGRGHLTLVSSIIQYSAAYSVAIEVGATWNTESYNVYRNNNKTLRLPASQLGSLSSLSEFQNNAENIIDVIGDRISTTRETVWSDLYNSSENMQYVVKGTIEVVSGLRILEGLELYMDRDSEINVTQNGYIIALGSTQYPIKFLGRESVDGGYWKGISIMSADMKNELDNVEIHNAGSEIMDGLQFKTTIGLAGAHGAKLKLFSSKIVASGGNGIYVENGAELVRIDQIRFHENQGPAISMAANQVKTLNNATAMEFIGNGHDGVEIFGSQLLNPDRSETIWPALHFGASYLVSGNLSIQSGLKILPGAIFKFAEDKMFGVFPNGYLIAQGTANNKIVFTGASTTKGFWNGIRIQSTSALNLMDHTEVLYAGKTEMPGVSKIASIGLDGDYWANLTIKNSKIAHGNGYGIAFENRNTSMNSDYNMVNVFEDLTLGNVSLP
;
A
#
# COMPACT_ATOMS: atom_id res chain seq x y z
N MET A 1 -102.08 -32.78 50.09
CA MET A 1 -101.20 -32.56 48.91
C MET A 1 -100.30 -33.78 48.77
N LYS A 2 -100.65 -34.75 47.91
CA LYS A 2 -100.19 -35.01 46.52
C LYS A 2 -99.18 -36.20 46.52
N THR A 3 -99.62 -37.46 46.28
CA THR A 3 -99.49 -38.31 45.03
C THR A 3 -98.05 -38.63 44.60
N LYS A 4 -97.57 -39.86 44.29
CA LYS A 4 -98.12 -41.24 44.15
C LYS A 4 -96.92 -42.26 44.05
N PHE A 5 -96.91 -43.40 44.79
CA PHE A 5 -97.05 -44.85 44.39
C PHE A 5 -95.79 -45.50 43.70
N ILE A 6 -95.20 -46.68 44.01
CA ILE A 6 -95.52 -48.02 44.60
C ILE A 6 -94.16 -48.70 45.05
N THR A 7 -93.85 -49.05 46.32
CA THR A 7 -93.98 -50.33 47.11
C THR A 7 -93.50 -51.63 46.42
N LEU A 8 -92.83 -52.65 47.01
CA LEU A 8 -92.78 -53.28 48.36
C LEU A 8 -91.62 -54.34 48.30
N SER A 9 -90.61 -54.46 49.19
CA SER A 9 -90.51 -54.99 50.58
C SER A 9 -90.46 -56.53 50.77
N ILE A 10 -89.74 -56.94 51.84
CA ILE A 10 -89.75 -58.21 52.65
C ILE A 10 -88.58 -59.20 52.33
N ILE A 11 -87.59 -59.54 53.19
CA ILE A 11 -87.44 -60.01 54.60
C ILE A 11 -87.60 -61.56 54.81
N PHE A 12 -86.43 -62.21 55.03
CA PHE A 12 -86.05 -63.17 56.11
C PHE A 12 -86.38 -64.70 56.09
N LEU A 13 -85.29 -65.49 56.07
CA LEU A 13 -84.85 -66.70 56.84
C LEU A 13 -85.33 -68.17 56.67
N MET A 14 -84.28 -69.01 56.61
CA MET A 14 -83.96 -70.35 57.19
C MET A 14 -84.38 -71.70 56.55
N LEU A 15 -83.32 -72.40 56.07
CA LEU A 15 -82.85 -73.80 56.27
C LEU A 15 -83.39 -75.02 55.47
N LEU A 16 -82.40 -75.66 54.80
CA LEU A 16 -82.05 -77.08 54.58
C LEU A 16 -82.74 -77.96 53.51
N GLY A 17 -81.87 -78.51 52.62
CA GLY A 17 -82.09 -79.71 51.79
C GLY A 17 -80.96 -79.84 50.75
N CYS A 18 -80.11 -80.86 50.86
CA CYS A 18 -78.84 -81.06 50.14
C CYS A 18 -78.96 -82.06 48.96
N SER A 19 -78.29 -81.82 47.83
CA SER A 19 -77.59 -82.84 47.02
C SER A 19 -76.70 -82.20 45.94
N ASP A 20 -75.45 -82.66 45.85
CA ASP A 20 -74.41 -82.30 44.88
C ASP A 20 -74.80 -82.57 43.42
N ASP A 21 -74.32 -81.73 42.50
CA ASP A 21 -74.07 -82.09 41.10
C ASP A 21 -72.86 -81.27 40.57
N ASP A 22 -71.83 -81.98 40.12
CA ASP A 22 -70.57 -81.50 39.54
C ASP A 22 -70.81 -80.66 38.26
N TYR A 23 -70.33 -79.42 38.24
CA TYR A 23 -70.16 -78.64 37.01
C TYR A 23 -68.73 -78.82 36.49
N THR A 24 -68.58 -79.46 35.34
CA THR A 24 -67.33 -79.44 34.57
C THR A 24 -67.16 -78.07 33.91
N GLU A 25 -66.12 -77.32 34.27
CA GLU A 25 -65.78 -76.04 33.63
C GLU A 25 -65.42 -76.25 32.15
N ILE A 26 -66.02 -75.44 31.27
CA ILE A 26 -65.59 -75.33 29.86
C ILE A 26 -64.18 -74.71 29.87
N PRO A 27 -63.17 -75.33 29.26
CA PRO A 27 -61.81 -74.78 29.28
C PRO A 27 -61.78 -73.45 28.49
N SER A 28 -61.22 -72.40 29.10
CA SER A 28 -61.06 -71.07 28.49
C SER A 28 -59.76 -70.99 27.69
N ASN A 29 -59.76 -70.21 26.60
CA ASN A 29 -58.57 -70.02 25.78
C ASN A 29 -57.49 -69.29 26.60
N THR A 30 -56.33 -69.93 26.76
CA THR A 30 -55.19 -69.39 27.51
C THR A 30 -54.16 -68.68 26.62
N LEU A 31 -54.31 -68.73 25.29
CA LEU A 31 -53.42 -68.08 24.34
C LEU A 31 -53.75 -66.59 24.20
N GLU A 32 -52.70 -65.76 24.12
CA GLU A 32 -52.77 -64.32 23.87
C GLU A 32 -51.72 -63.96 22.83
N ALA A 33 -52.16 -63.61 21.62
CA ALA A 33 -51.29 -63.18 20.52
C ALA A 33 -50.92 -61.70 20.70
N ASP A 34 -49.64 -61.37 20.49
CA ASP A 34 -49.12 -59.99 20.51
C ASP A 34 -48.13 -59.84 19.35
N ALA A 35 -48.57 -59.14 18.30
CA ALA A 35 -47.87 -58.89 17.06
C ALA A 35 -47.43 -57.42 16.98
N TYR A 36 -46.13 -57.21 16.76
CA TYR A 36 -45.57 -55.87 16.53
C TYR A 36 -44.45 -55.91 15.49
N THR A 37 -44.01 -54.73 15.03
CA THR A 37 -42.84 -54.59 14.18
C THR A 37 -41.63 -54.13 14.98
N GLU A 38 -40.43 -54.62 14.64
CA GLU A 38 -39.17 -54.13 15.22
C GLU A 38 -38.69 -52.84 14.56
N ASN A 39 -39.25 -52.46 13.41
CA ASN A 39 -38.88 -51.24 12.70
C ASN A 39 -39.30 -50.00 13.52
N GLN A 40 -38.38 -49.04 13.67
CA GLN A 40 -38.66 -47.75 14.31
C GLN A 40 -38.80 -46.64 13.26
N GLY A 41 -39.83 -45.81 13.40
CA GLY A 41 -40.10 -44.70 12.48
C GLY A 41 -40.87 -45.10 11.22
N ASP A 42 -40.82 -44.25 10.20
CA ASP A 42 -41.46 -44.49 8.91
C ASP A 42 -40.79 -45.65 8.15
N ILE A 43 -41.61 -46.46 7.48
CA ILE A 43 -41.16 -47.60 6.66
C ILE A 43 -41.35 -47.21 5.18
N TYR A 44 -40.33 -47.47 4.35
CA TYR A 44 -40.35 -47.14 2.93
C TYR A 44 -40.38 -48.38 2.04
N ALA A 45 -40.94 -48.26 0.83
CA ALA A 45 -40.88 -49.34 -0.15
C ALA A 45 -39.41 -49.74 -0.45
N GLY A 46 -39.13 -51.04 -0.49
CA GLY A 46 -37.78 -51.61 -0.63
C GLY A 46 -37.01 -51.81 0.68
N GLN A 47 -37.52 -51.31 1.83
CA GLN A 47 -36.90 -51.50 3.14
C GLN A 47 -37.38 -52.81 3.80
N ALA A 48 -36.47 -53.66 4.29
CA ALA A 48 -36.86 -54.87 5.00
C ALA A 48 -37.63 -54.55 6.30
N VAL A 49 -38.77 -55.21 6.48
CA VAL A 49 -39.63 -55.14 7.66
C VAL A 49 -39.51 -56.43 8.45
N ILE A 50 -39.23 -56.31 9.74
CA ILE A 50 -39.15 -57.43 10.69
C ILE A 50 -40.38 -57.36 11.60
N LEU A 51 -41.17 -58.43 11.60
CA LEU A 51 -42.29 -58.62 12.52
C LEU A 51 -41.82 -59.41 13.73
N ASN A 52 -42.55 -59.31 14.83
CA ASN A 52 -42.20 -59.99 16.05
C ASN A 52 -43.47 -60.36 16.84
N GLY A 53 -43.58 -61.66 17.14
CA GLY A 53 -44.64 -62.26 17.93
C GLY A 53 -44.16 -62.76 19.28
N SER A 54 -42.90 -62.52 19.67
CA SER A 54 -42.26 -63.12 20.84
C SER A 54 -42.87 -62.71 22.19
N LYS A 55 -43.76 -61.73 22.19
CA LYS A 55 -44.55 -61.35 23.38
C LYS A 55 -45.83 -62.16 23.55
N SER A 56 -46.21 -62.90 22.52
CA SER A 56 -47.32 -63.86 22.58
C SER A 56 -47.08 -64.88 23.69
N LEU A 57 -48.12 -65.29 24.38
CA LEU A 57 -48.00 -66.20 25.53
C LEU A 57 -49.18 -67.15 25.65
N ASP A 58 -48.95 -68.25 26.36
CA ASP A 58 -49.99 -69.10 26.91
C ASP A 58 -50.02 -68.88 28.43
N LYS A 59 -51.14 -68.42 28.99
CA LYS A 59 -51.32 -68.18 30.43
C LYS A 59 -51.17 -69.45 31.27
N ALA A 60 -51.33 -70.63 30.67
CA ALA A 60 -51.07 -71.93 31.28
C ALA A 60 -49.65 -72.46 31.04
N GLY A 61 -48.81 -71.73 30.30
CA GLY A 61 -47.41 -72.08 30.04
C GLY A 61 -47.21 -73.24 29.05
N LYS A 62 -48.23 -73.62 28.28
CA LYS A 62 -48.11 -74.68 27.25
C LYS A 62 -47.34 -74.15 26.02
N PRO A 63 -46.59 -75.01 25.32
CA PRO A 63 -45.97 -74.63 24.05
C PRO A 63 -47.02 -74.40 22.95
N PHE A 64 -46.75 -73.45 22.06
CA PHE A 64 -47.59 -73.12 20.90
C PHE A 64 -46.73 -72.83 19.66
N GLN A 65 -47.37 -72.78 18.49
CA GLN A 65 -46.74 -72.52 17.19
C GLN A 65 -47.19 -71.16 16.63
N TYR A 66 -46.38 -70.57 15.76
CA TYR A 66 -46.66 -69.31 15.06
C TYR A 66 -47.06 -69.58 13.61
N LEU A 67 -47.98 -68.77 13.08
CA LEU A 67 -48.26 -68.69 11.65
C LEU A 67 -48.63 -67.25 11.29
N TRP A 68 -47.84 -66.66 10.40
CA TRP A 68 -48.07 -65.31 9.90
C TRP A 68 -48.62 -65.33 8.49
N ARG A 69 -49.51 -64.38 8.18
CA ARG A 69 -50.00 -64.18 6.81
C ARG A 69 -50.33 -62.73 6.54
N PHE A 70 -50.22 -62.32 5.28
CA PHE A 70 -50.85 -61.08 4.84
C PHE A 70 -52.37 -61.23 4.80
N LYS A 71 -53.07 -60.29 5.44
CA LYS A 71 -54.52 -60.08 5.29
C LYS A 71 -54.84 -59.18 4.12
N ALA A 72 -54.04 -58.13 3.96
CA ALA A 72 -54.17 -57.16 2.89
C ALA A 72 -52.78 -56.68 2.48
N LYS A 73 -52.61 -56.43 1.19
CA LYS A 73 -51.45 -55.77 0.60
C LYS A 73 -51.95 -54.73 -0.40
N PRO A 74 -51.16 -53.68 -0.71
CA PRO A 74 -51.49 -52.74 -1.78
C PRO A 74 -51.72 -53.46 -3.12
N ASP A 75 -52.61 -52.91 -3.97
CA ASP A 75 -52.95 -53.54 -5.25
C ASP A 75 -51.72 -53.77 -6.14
N GLY A 76 -51.57 -55.02 -6.58
CA GLY A 76 -50.43 -55.47 -7.38
C GLY A 76 -49.10 -55.52 -6.63
N SER A 77 -49.08 -55.49 -5.30
CA SER A 77 -47.91 -55.83 -4.50
C SER A 77 -47.65 -57.35 -4.54
N LEU A 78 -46.40 -57.72 -4.78
CA LEU A 78 -45.88 -59.08 -4.82
C LEU A 78 -45.12 -59.46 -3.53
N SER A 79 -45.18 -58.63 -2.48
CA SER A 79 -44.46 -58.90 -1.22
C SER A 79 -44.88 -60.22 -0.58
N GLU A 80 -43.89 -61.03 -0.19
CA GLU A 80 -44.09 -62.31 0.50
C GLU A 80 -43.44 -62.26 1.89
N LEU A 81 -44.03 -62.99 2.84
CA LEU A 81 -43.39 -63.23 4.14
C LEU A 81 -42.37 -64.36 3.96
N THR A 82 -41.25 -64.22 4.64
CA THR A 82 -40.27 -65.28 4.84
C THR A 82 -40.20 -65.62 6.32
N GLU A 83 -40.00 -66.90 6.64
CA GLU A 83 -39.92 -67.41 8.01
C GLU A 83 -41.26 -67.27 8.78
N GLU A 84 -42.38 -67.39 8.07
CA GLU A 84 -43.75 -67.15 8.52
C GLU A 84 -44.26 -68.09 9.63
N THR A 85 -43.52 -69.15 9.96
CA THR A 85 -43.82 -70.06 11.09
C THR A 85 -42.92 -69.82 12.30
N THR A 86 -42.15 -68.73 12.31
CA THR A 86 -41.25 -68.36 13.41
C THR A 86 -41.81 -67.20 14.24
N ALA A 87 -41.18 -66.92 15.37
CA ALA A 87 -41.53 -65.76 16.19
C ALA A 87 -41.19 -64.42 15.51
N LYS A 88 -40.32 -64.39 14.47
CA LYS A 88 -39.83 -63.16 13.85
C LYS A 88 -39.74 -63.24 12.31
N PRO A 89 -40.86 -63.31 11.59
CA PRO A 89 -40.84 -63.34 10.13
C PRO A 89 -40.48 -61.97 9.56
N LYS A 90 -40.18 -61.95 8.26
CA LYS A 90 -39.74 -60.74 7.54
C LYS A 90 -40.44 -60.62 6.20
N PHE A 91 -40.57 -59.40 5.70
CA PHE A 91 -40.91 -59.16 4.30
C PHE A 91 -40.27 -57.85 3.82
N THR A 92 -40.23 -57.65 2.51
CA THR A 92 -39.85 -56.35 1.93
C THR A 92 -41.05 -55.82 1.13
N PRO A 93 -41.68 -54.71 1.55
CA PRO A 93 -42.76 -54.09 0.81
C PRO A 93 -42.22 -53.59 -0.53
N ASP A 94 -42.83 -54.01 -1.62
CA ASP A 94 -42.43 -53.60 -2.97
C ASP A 94 -43.18 -52.35 -3.47
N LYS A 95 -44.20 -51.90 -2.73
CA LYS A 95 -44.99 -50.70 -3.03
C LYS A 95 -45.29 -49.92 -1.76
N ALA A 96 -45.49 -48.60 -1.90
CA ALA A 96 -46.10 -47.81 -0.85
C ALA A 96 -47.59 -48.17 -0.68
N GLY A 97 -48.10 -47.98 0.54
CA GLY A 97 -49.47 -48.31 0.93
C GLY A 97 -49.53 -49.07 2.25
N ASN A 98 -50.75 -49.43 2.65
CA ASN A 98 -50.97 -50.16 3.90
C ASN A 98 -50.88 -51.67 3.67
N TYR A 99 -50.01 -52.31 4.43
CA TYR A 99 -49.94 -53.76 4.58
C TYR A 99 -50.62 -54.16 5.89
N SER A 100 -51.47 -55.17 5.86
CA SER A 100 -52.06 -55.74 7.08
C SER A 100 -51.58 -57.18 7.24
N VAL A 101 -50.93 -57.49 8.37
CA VAL A 101 -50.36 -58.80 8.66
C VAL A 101 -51.00 -59.37 9.91
N GLU A 102 -51.48 -60.61 9.83
CA GLU A 102 -52.06 -61.33 10.96
C GLU A 102 -51.04 -62.34 11.49
N LEU A 103 -50.80 -62.30 12.80
CA LEU A 103 -50.18 -63.39 13.56
C LEU A 103 -51.29 -64.30 14.08
N LYS A 104 -51.13 -65.61 13.88
CA LYS A 104 -51.91 -66.65 14.56
C LYS A 104 -50.97 -67.47 15.43
N ILE A 105 -51.24 -67.57 16.73
CA ILE A 105 -50.62 -68.56 17.61
C ILE A 105 -51.60 -69.70 17.90
N PHE A 106 -51.14 -70.93 17.95
CA PHE A 106 -52.02 -72.08 18.21
C PHE A 106 -51.30 -73.25 18.89
N ASN A 107 -52.05 -74.00 19.68
CA ASN A 107 -51.65 -75.28 20.26
C ASN A 107 -52.69 -76.36 19.87
N THR A 108 -52.70 -77.51 20.52
CA THR A 108 -53.64 -78.61 20.21
C THR A 108 -55.09 -78.32 20.61
N GLU A 109 -55.32 -77.32 21.46
CA GLU A 109 -56.62 -77.02 22.09
C GLU A 109 -57.21 -75.68 21.63
N PHE A 110 -56.36 -74.67 21.44
CA PHE A 110 -56.78 -73.30 21.17
C PHE A 110 -55.92 -72.60 20.11
N TYR A 111 -56.43 -71.47 19.62
CA TYR A 111 -55.65 -70.49 18.88
C TYR A 111 -56.05 -69.07 19.28
N ASP A 112 -55.16 -68.12 19.09
CA ASP A 112 -55.45 -66.69 19.16
C ASP A 112 -54.78 -65.96 18.00
N THR A 113 -55.28 -64.77 17.67
CA THR A 113 -54.77 -63.97 16.55
C THR A 113 -54.61 -62.51 16.93
N ASP A 114 -53.55 -61.88 16.41
CA ASP A 114 -53.36 -60.43 16.48
C ASP A 114 -53.01 -59.89 15.09
N GLU A 115 -53.38 -58.64 14.81
CA GLU A 115 -53.25 -58.02 13.49
C GLU A 115 -52.48 -56.69 13.58
N LEU A 116 -51.47 -56.57 12.72
CA LEU A 116 -50.62 -55.39 12.62
C LEU A 116 -50.83 -54.70 11.27
N ALA A 117 -51.23 -53.42 11.32
CA ALA A 117 -51.23 -52.54 10.17
C ALA A 117 -49.89 -51.81 10.04
N ILE A 118 -49.29 -51.86 8.86
CA ILE A 118 -47.98 -51.29 8.53
C ILE A 118 -48.16 -50.33 7.36
N ALA A 119 -47.98 -49.03 7.62
CA ALA A 119 -48.03 -47.99 6.60
C ALA A 119 -46.66 -47.82 5.94
N VAL A 120 -46.58 -48.09 4.64
CA VAL A 120 -45.36 -47.95 3.85
C VAL A 120 -45.44 -46.70 2.98
N LYS A 121 -44.41 -45.86 3.02
CA LYS A 121 -44.30 -44.63 2.23
C LYS A 121 -43.46 -44.84 0.97
N ASP A 122 -43.65 -43.98 -0.02
CA ASP A 122 -42.76 -43.90 -1.19
C ASP A 122 -41.41 -43.31 -0.80
N VAL A 123 -40.35 -43.70 -1.51
CA VAL A 123 -39.03 -43.06 -1.38
C VAL A 123 -39.13 -41.67 -2.00
N GLU A 124 -39.13 -40.61 -1.17
CA GLU A 124 -39.02 -39.24 -1.69
C GLU A 124 -37.66 -39.04 -2.37
N THR A 125 -37.67 -38.72 -3.67
CA THR A 125 -36.50 -38.15 -4.33
C THR A 125 -36.50 -36.64 -4.00
N PRO A 126 -35.46 -36.09 -3.34
CA PRO A 126 -35.43 -34.66 -3.07
C PRO A 126 -35.47 -33.86 -4.40
N PRO A 127 -36.06 -32.66 -4.40
CA PRO A 127 -36.16 -31.84 -5.61
C PRO A 127 -34.77 -31.56 -6.18
N VAL A 128 -34.66 -31.60 -7.51
CA VAL A 128 -33.44 -31.18 -8.22
C VAL A 128 -33.23 -29.70 -7.94
N GLN A 129 -32.17 -29.36 -7.20
CA GLN A 129 -31.74 -27.98 -7.06
C GLN A 129 -31.29 -27.46 -8.44
N GLU A 130 -31.76 -26.26 -8.81
CA GLU A 130 -31.40 -25.58 -10.06
C GLU A 130 -30.63 -24.29 -9.76
N THR A 131 -29.77 -23.87 -10.69
CA THR A 131 -29.08 -22.57 -10.62
C THR A 131 -30.09 -21.43 -10.61
N ILE A 132 -29.96 -20.52 -9.65
CA ILE A 132 -30.86 -19.38 -9.47
C ILE A 132 -30.40 -18.21 -10.35
N ILE A 133 -31.29 -17.69 -11.20
CA ILE A 133 -30.98 -16.54 -12.05
C ILE A 133 -31.09 -15.23 -11.26
N ILE A 134 -30.09 -14.36 -11.42
CA ILE A 134 -30.12 -12.95 -11.00
C ILE A 134 -30.10 -12.10 -12.27
N SER A 135 -31.26 -11.56 -12.65
CA SER A 135 -31.46 -10.76 -13.85
C SER A 135 -31.92 -9.33 -13.56
N GLU A 136 -32.15 -9.00 -12.29
CA GLU A 136 -32.68 -7.71 -11.84
C GLU A 136 -31.85 -7.18 -10.66
N ASN A 137 -31.83 -5.85 -10.53
CA ASN A 137 -31.17 -5.15 -9.44
C ASN A 137 -31.65 -5.62 -8.07
N ILE A 138 -30.73 -5.65 -7.11
CA ILE A 138 -31.02 -6.03 -5.72
C ILE A 138 -31.30 -4.74 -4.94
N THR A 139 -32.58 -4.37 -4.89
CA THR A 139 -33.03 -3.12 -4.25
C THR A 139 -33.56 -3.29 -2.83
N ALA A 140 -33.51 -4.52 -2.29
CA ALA A 140 -33.90 -4.86 -0.94
C ALA A 140 -32.92 -5.88 -0.36
N ARG A 141 -32.77 -5.91 0.96
CA ARG A 141 -31.88 -6.86 1.65
C ARG A 141 -32.07 -8.28 1.10
N ARG A 142 -30.97 -8.88 0.66
CA ARG A 142 -30.96 -10.22 0.08
C ARG A 142 -29.84 -11.05 0.69
N HIS A 143 -30.16 -12.29 1.03
CA HIS A 143 -29.20 -13.30 1.47
C HIS A 143 -29.13 -14.40 0.41
N LEU A 144 -27.93 -14.72 -0.06
CA LEU A 144 -27.69 -15.82 -0.99
C LEU A 144 -27.22 -17.04 -0.20
N ALA A 145 -28.08 -18.05 -0.11
CA ALA A 145 -27.75 -19.33 0.52
C ALA A 145 -26.93 -20.21 -0.45
N ASN A 146 -26.12 -21.13 0.10
CA ASN A 146 -25.46 -22.16 -0.69
C ASN A 146 -26.53 -23.11 -1.27
N VAL A 147 -26.67 -23.16 -2.60
CA VAL A 147 -27.68 -24.00 -3.27
C VAL A 147 -27.13 -25.40 -3.46
N PHE A 148 -25.88 -25.53 -3.91
CA PHE A 148 -25.21 -26.78 -4.20
C PHE A 148 -24.02 -27.01 -3.26
N ASP A 149 -23.91 -28.22 -2.70
CA ASP A 149 -22.72 -28.61 -1.94
C ASP A 149 -21.50 -28.86 -2.85
N ASP A 150 -21.70 -29.08 -4.15
CA ASP A 150 -20.63 -29.25 -5.13
C ASP A 150 -20.08 -27.87 -5.56
N PRO A 151 -18.83 -27.52 -5.21
CA PRO A 151 -18.24 -26.22 -5.53
C PRO A 151 -18.00 -26.00 -7.04
N ASN A 152 -18.21 -27.01 -7.88
CA ASN A 152 -18.15 -26.88 -9.34
C ASN A 152 -19.49 -26.50 -9.97
N LYS A 153 -20.59 -26.55 -9.20
CA LYS A 153 -21.90 -26.11 -9.67
C LYS A 153 -22.10 -24.63 -9.38
N ILE A 154 -22.83 -23.98 -10.27
CA ILE A 154 -23.17 -22.57 -10.16
C ILE A 154 -24.44 -22.45 -9.34
N ASP A 155 -24.38 -21.80 -8.18
CA ASP A 155 -25.56 -21.50 -7.36
C ASP A 155 -26.39 -20.38 -7.99
N TYR A 156 -25.71 -19.30 -8.41
CA TYR A 156 -26.37 -18.13 -8.97
C TYR A 156 -25.74 -17.73 -10.30
N LEU A 157 -26.58 -17.43 -11.31
CA LEU A 157 -26.14 -16.91 -12.60
C LEU A 157 -26.63 -15.47 -12.79
N VAL A 158 -25.68 -14.53 -12.84
CA VAL A 158 -25.91 -13.13 -13.15
C VAL A 158 -25.97 -12.95 -14.68
N THR A 159 -27.08 -12.44 -15.18
CA THR A 159 -27.38 -12.40 -16.64
C THR A 159 -27.36 -11.00 -17.26
N GLY A 160 -27.12 -9.98 -16.45
CA GLY A 160 -26.98 -8.59 -16.86
C GLY A 160 -26.14 -7.80 -15.87
N ASP A 161 -25.95 -6.51 -16.11
CA ASP A 161 -25.36 -5.62 -15.10
C ASP A 161 -26.34 -5.49 -13.91
N ILE A 162 -25.90 -5.88 -12.71
CA ILE A 162 -26.73 -5.90 -11.50
C ILE A 162 -26.25 -4.82 -10.53
N HIS A 163 -27.15 -3.91 -10.18
CA HIS A 163 -26.94 -2.90 -9.15
C HIS A 163 -27.52 -3.36 -7.82
N VAL A 164 -26.73 -3.29 -6.76
CA VAL A 164 -27.09 -3.66 -5.40
C VAL A 164 -27.17 -2.39 -4.56
N THR A 165 -28.39 -1.98 -4.21
CA THR A 165 -28.66 -0.73 -3.48
C THR A 165 -29.18 -0.97 -2.05
N ASP A 166 -29.12 -2.22 -1.56
CA ASP A 166 -29.38 -2.61 -0.17
C ASP A 166 -28.37 -3.70 0.23
N LEU A 167 -28.47 -4.28 1.43
CA LEU A 167 -27.52 -5.25 1.94
C LEU A 167 -27.62 -6.60 1.23
N LEU A 168 -26.52 -7.04 0.62
CA LEU A 168 -26.30 -8.37 0.07
C LEU A 168 -25.39 -9.18 1.00
N THR A 169 -25.91 -10.27 1.54
CA THR A 169 -25.12 -11.23 2.34
C THR A 169 -25.09 -12.60 1.69
N MET A 170 -24.10 -13.42 2.02
CA MET A 170 -23.93 -14.73 1.40
C MET A 170 -23.37 -15.75 2.39
N ASP A 171 -23.84 -16.98 2.25
CA ASP A 171 -23.26 -18.15 2.92
C ASP A 171 -21.86 -18.46 2.38
N PRO A 172 -21.02 -19.17 3.15
CA PRO A 172 -19.77 -19.72 2.61
C PRO A 172 -20.04 -20.72 1.48
N ASN A 173 -19.06 -20.88 0.58
CA ASN A 173 -19.09 -21.80 -0.59
C ASN A 173 -20.05 -21.44 -1.73
N VAL A 174 -20.82 -20.36 -1.61
CA VAL A 174 -21.65 -19.86 -2.72
C VAL A 174 -20.79 -19.56 -3.96
N VAL A 175 -21.22 -20.05 -5.11
CA VAL A 175 -20.64 -19.83 -6.45
C VAL A 175 -21.59 -18.99 -7.30
N ILE A 176 -21.14 -17.78 -7.64
CA ILE A 176 -21.87 -16.82 -8.47
C ILE A 176 -21.13 -16.72 -9.80
N ALA A 177 -21.80 -17.16 -10.87
CA ALA A 177 -21.29 -17.02 -12.22
C ALA A 177 -21.89 -15.79 -12.92
N PHE A 178 -21.10 -15.18 -13.80
CA PHE A 178 -21.49 -14.02 -14.59
C PHE A 178 -21.54 -14.39 -16.07
N GLU A 179 -22.60 -13.98 -16.77
CA GLU A 179 -22.66 -14.00 -18.23
C GLU A 179 -21.63 -13.03 -18.85
N GLU A 180 -21.38 -13.20 -20.15
CA GLU A 180 -20.38 -12.41 -20.85
C GLU A 180 -20.66 -10.90 -20.75
N ASN A 181 -19.63 -10.09 -20.50
CA ASN A 181 -19.71 -8.64 -20.44
C ASN A 181 -20.69 -8.07 -19.38
N THR A 182 -20.97 -8.82 -18.31
CA THR A 182 -21.78 -8.36 -17.18
C THR A 182 -20.93 -7.87 -16.00
N ALA A 183 -21.51 -7.05 -15.12
CA ALA A 183 -20.90 -6.56 -13.88
C ALA A 183 -21.87 -6.69 -12.70
N MET A 184 -21.33 -6.65 -11.49
CA MET A 184 -22.10 -6.36 -10.28
C MET A 184 -21.58 -5.07 -9.64
N TYR A 185 -22.47 -4.13 -9.40
CA TYR A 185 -22.18 -2.86 -8.76
C TYR A 185 -22.81 -2.84 -7.37
N ILE A 186 -22.01 -2.59 -6.34
CA ILE A 186 -22.49 -2.33 -4.99
C ILE A 186 -22.61 -0.82 -4.85
N ASP A 187 -23.80 -0.27 -5.05
CA ASP A 187 -24.06 1.17 -5.10
C ASP A 187 -24.59 1.69 -3.78
N ASN A 188 -24.43 2.98 -3.52
CA ASN A 188 -25.04 3.62 -2.37
C ASN A 188 -26.59 3.49 -2.42
N PRO A 189 -27.27 3.15 -1.31
CA PRO A 189 -26.74 2.92 0.05
C PRO A 189 -26.44 1.44 0.37
N GLY A 190 -26.40 0.56 -0.62
CA GLY A 190 -26.21 -0.88 -0.48
C GLY A 190 -24.86 -1.28 0.11
N ALA A 191 -24.72 -2.56 0.44
CA ALA A 191 -23.46 -3.11 0.93
C ALA A 191 -23.35 -4.59 0.62
N ILE A 192 -22.12 -5.12 0.56
CA ILE A 192 -21.86 -6.56 0.41
C ILE A 192 -21.09 -7.11 1.61
N ILE A 193 -21.55 -8.24 2.14
CA ILE A 193 -20.86 -8.97 3.21
C ILE A 193 -20.77 -10.44 2.81
N THR A 194 -19.56 -10.95 2.59
CA THR A 194 -19.33 -12.40 2.57
C THR A 194 -18.98 -12.87 3.98
N THR A 195 -19.54 -14.00 4.39
CA THR A 195 -19.19 -14.65 5.65
C THR A 195 -18.36 -15.89 5.35
N ALA A 196 -17.32 -16.11 6.16
CA ALA A 196 -16.45 -17.26 5.97
C ALA A 196 -16.56 -18.23 7.15
N ALA A 197 -16.57 -19.53 6.84
CA ALA A 197 -16.20 -20.58 7.78
C ALA A 197 -14.71 -20.92 7.59
N ALA A 198 -14.12 -21.66 8.53
CA ALA A 198 -12.74 -22.13 8.36
C ALA A 198 -12.64 -23.03 7.12
N SER A 199 -11.70 -22.72 6.22
CA SER A 199 -11.40 -23.35 4.91
C SER A 199 -12.39 -23.19 3.74
N SER A 200 -13.50 -22.44 3.87
CA SER A 200 -14.42 -22.16 2.75
C SER A 200 -14.15 -20.82 2.05
N PHE A 201 -14.53 -20.73 0.77
CA PHE A 201 -14.46 -19.53 -0.06
C PHE A 201 -15.78 -19.30 -0.83
N THR A 202 -16.27 -18.07 -0.86
CA THR A 202 -17.31 -17.65 -1.82
C THR A 202 -16.64 -17.33 -3.16
N THR A 203 -17.22 -17.77 -4.28
CA THR A 203 -16.60 -17.62 -5.61
C THR A 203 -17.45 -16.72 -6.52
N PHE A 204 -16.82 -15.70 -7.10
CA PHE A 204 -17.35 -14.88 -8.20
C PHE A 204 -16.55 -15.24 -9.46
N THR A 205 -17.21 -15.81 -10.47
CA THR A 205 -16.52 -16.39 -11.63
C THR A 205 -17.23 -16.08 -12.96
N GLY A 206 -16.52 -16.13 -14.08
CA GLY A 206 -17.16 -16.13 -15.39
C GLY A 206 -17.87 -17.46 -15.65
N LYS A 207 -19.07 -17.43 -16.25
CA LYS A 207 -19.78 -18.66 -16.66
C LYS A 207 -18.89 -19.55 -17.53
N ASN A 208 -18.14 -18.94 -18.44
CA ASN A 208 -17.03 -19.58 -19.11
C ASN A 208 -15.71 -19.12 -18.48
N LYS A 209 -14.82 -20.06 -18.23
CA LYS A 209 -13.52 -19.84 -17.58
C LYS A 209 -12.49 -19.25 -18.54
N VAL A 210 -12.77 -18.04 -19.02
CA VAL A 210 -11.94 -17.26 -19.95
C VAL A 210 -11.59 -15.94 -19.26
N PRO A 211 -10.30 -15.58 -19.10
CA PRO A 211 -9.92 -14.28 -18.56
C PRO A 211 -10.65 -13.15 -19.29
N GLY A 212 -11.31 -12.26 -18.54
CA GLY A 212 -12.09 -11.16 -19.12
C GLY A 212 -13.48 -11.55 -19.64
N TYR A 213 -14.03 -12.69 -19.22
CA TYR A 213 -15.39 -13.08 -19.63
C TYR A 213 -16.44 -12.09 -19.14
N TRP A 214 -16.28 -11.56 -17.93
CA TRP A 214 -17.16 -10.56 -17.33
C TRP A 214 -16.36 -9.31 -16.92
N LYS A 215 -17.06 -8.20 -16.67
CA LYS A 215 -16.44 -6.89 -16.43
C LYS A 215 -15.73 -6.85 -15.08
N GLY A 216 -16.41 -7.23 -14.01
CA GLY A 216 -15.86 -7.22 -12.64
C GLY A 216 -16.90 -6.91 -11.56
N LEU A 217 -16.46 -7.00 -10.31
CA LEU A 217 -17.21 -6.61 -9.11
C LEU A 217 -16.78 -5.20 -8.70
N ILE A 218 -17.71 -4.24 -8.74
CA ILE A 218 -17.42 -2.83 -8.50
C ILE A 218 -18.07 -2.38 -7.19
N ILE A 219 -17.26 -1.86 -6.27
CA ILE A 219 -17.70 -1.29 -5.00
C ILE A 219 -17.77 0.23 -5.17
N ASN A 220 -18.98 0.74 -5.37
CA ASN A 220 -19.27 2.17 -5.45
C ASN A 220 -19.85 2.73 -4.13
N SER A 221 -20.35 1.85 -3.27
CA SER A 221 -20.92 2.20 -1.97
C SER A 221 -19.85 2.61 -0.96
N ASN A 222 -20.08 3.72 -0.25
CA ASN A 222 -19.23 4.17 0.86
C ASN A 222 -19.52 3.46 2.19
N SER A 223 -20.39 2.44 2.18
CA SER A 223 -20.77 1.73 3.39
C SER A 223 -19.56 1.03 4.02
N PRO A 224 -19.24 1.28 5.31
CA PRO A 224 -18.17 0.57 6.01
C PRO A 224 -18.48 -0.91 6.24
N LEU A 225 -19.70 -1.35 5.92
CA LEU A 225 -20.11 -2.75 6.00
C LEU A 225 -19.54 -3.59 4.84
N ASN A 226 -19.12 -2.98 3.74
CA ASN A 226 -18.56 -3.69 2.60
C ASN A 226 -17.33 -4.50 3.02
N LYS A 227 -17.50 -5.83 3.06
CA LYS A 227 -16.46 -6.76 3.48
C LYS A 227 -16.49 -8.00 2.60
N LEU A 228 -15.35 -8.25 1.97
CA LEU A 228 -15.07 -9.48 1.23
C LEU A 228 -14.05 -10.28 2.04
N ASP A 229 -14.55 -11.26 2.77
CA ASP A 229 -13.77 -12.22 3.55
C ASP A 229 -13.76 -13.58 2.85
N ARG A 230 -12.56 -14.06 2.52
CA ARG A 230 -12.30 -15.33 1.83
C ARG A 230 -13.14 -15.49 0.57
N VAL A 231 -12.95 -14.56 -0.36
CA VAL A 231 -13.56 -14.65 -1.69
C VAL A 231 -12.55 -15.09 -2.73
N THR A 232 -12.99 -15.82 -3.74
CA THR A 232 -12.27 -16.00 -4.99
C THR A 232 -12.97 -15.17 -6.05
N ILE A 233 -12.27 -14.23 -6.68
CA ILE A 233 -12.77 -13.49 -7.84
C ILE A 233 -11.93 -13.91 -9.04
N GLU A 234 -12.57 -14.46 -10.07
CA GLU A 234 -11.85 -15.02 -11.22
C GLU A 234 -12.51 -14.79 -12.59
N TYR A 235 -11.67 -14.80 -13.64
CA TYR A 235 -12.06 -14.67 -15.05
C TYR A 235 -12.77 -13.35 -15.41
N ALA A 236 -12.50 -12.29 -14.66
CA ALA A 236 -13.08 -10.96 -14.84
C ALA A 236 -12.12 -10.00 -15.55
N GLY A 237 -12.45 -8.70 -15.58
CA GLY A 237 -11.61 -7.65 -16.17
C GLY A 237 -11.74 -7.51 -17.68
N GLY A 238 -12.87 -7.91 -18.28
CA GLY A 238 -13.07 -7.92 -19.73
C GLY A 238 -13.24 -6.55 -20.39
N ALA A 239 -13.80 -5.59 -19.66
CA ALA A 239 -14.00 -4.22 -20.12
C ALA A 239 -14.02 -3.25 -18.93
N ILE A 240 -13.82 -1.97 -19.21
CA ILE A 240 -13.92 -0.91 -18.18
C ILE A 240 -15.37 -0.83 -17.70
N ALA A 241 -15.58 -1.13 -16.42
CA ALA A 241 -16.88 -1.00 -15.79
C ALA A 241 -17.21 0.47 -15.50
N GLN A 242 -18.49 0.80 -15.34
CA GLN A 242 -18.91 2.16 -14.98
C GLN A 242 -18.20 2.62 -13.69
N GLY A 243 -17.71 3.87 -13.68
CA GLY A 243 -17.02 4.48 -12.55
C GLY A 243 -15.51 4.20 -12.46
N MET A 244 -15.00 3.23 -13.23
CA MET A 244 -13.57 2.87 -13.22
C MET A 244 -12.80 3.52 -14.36
N GLU A 245 -11.51 3.81 -14.14
CA GLU A 245 -10.61 4.30 -15.19
C GLU A 245 -9.95 3.17 -15.98
N VAL A 246 -9.91 1.97 -15.41
CA VAL A 246 -9.29 0.77 -16.00
C VAL A 246 -10.19 -0.45 -15.82
N ALA A 247 -10.04 -1.44 -16.71
CA ALA A 247 -10.71 -2.73 -16.53
C ALA A 247 -10.07 -3.47 -15.35
N THR A 248 -10.89 -4.07 -14.48
CA THR A 248 -10.42 -4.73 -13.25
C THR A 248 -11.37 -5.84 -12.82
N SER A 249 -10.86 -6.88 -12.15
CA SER A 249 -11.72 -7.90 -11.54
C SER A 249 -12.47 -7.38 -10.31
N LEU A 250 -11.79 -6.57 -9.49
CA LEU A 250 -12.35 -5.91 -8.32
C LEU A 250 -12.03 -4.41 -8.40
N GLY A 251 -13.06 -3.58 -8.44
CA GLY A 251 -12.93 -2.13 -8.56
C GLY A 251 -13.49 -1.41 -7.35
N LEU A 252 -12.82 -0.36 -6.88
CA LEU A 252 -13.39 0.61 -5.94
C LEU A 252 -13.55 1.94 -6.66
N ASP A 253 -14.79 2.32 -6.88
CA ASP A 253 -15.17 3.55 -7.59
C ASP A 253 -15.13 4.76 -6.64
N ASN A 254 -14.75 5.92 -7.17
CA ASN A 254 -14.74 7.17 -6.43
C ASN A 254 -16.06 7.95 -6.51
N GLU A 255 -16.91 7.76 -7.53
CA GLU A 255 -18.17 8.52 -7.66
C GLU A 255 -19.05 8.42 -6.41
N GLY A 256 -19.18 7.22 -5.86
CA GLY A 256 -19.86 6.95 -4.59
C GLY A 256 -18.93 6.80 -3.39
N ARG A 257 -17.62 7.01 -3.57
CA ARG A 257 -16.55 6.87 -2.56
C ARG A 257 -16.49 5.46 -1.98
N GLY A 258 -16.40 4.47 -2.87
CA GLY A 258 -16.33 3.05 -2.57
C GLY A 258 -15.47 2.74 -1.35
N HIS A 259 -16.03 2.01 -0.39
CA HIS A 259 -15.31 1.55 0.80
C HIS A 259 -15.27 0.02 0.77
N LEU A 260 -14.11 -0.60 0.98
CA LEU A 260 -14.00 -2.05 1.07
C LEU A 260 -12.94 -2.49 2.09
N THR A 261 -13.31 -3.47 2.90
CA THR A 261 -12.37 -4.30 3.67
C THR A 261 -12.19 -5.65 2.99
N LEU A 262 -10.97 -5.95 2.54
CA LEU A 262 -10.61 -7.21 1.87
C LEU A 262 -9.78 -8.11 2.81
N VAL A 263 -10.20 -9.36 2.99
CA VAL A 263 -9.63 -10.28 3.98
C VAL A 263 -9.42 -11.66 3.34
N SER A 264 -8.20 -12.18 3.41
CA SER A 264 -7.81 -13.57 3.07
C SER A 264 -8.39 -14.08 1.74
N SER A 265 -8.40 -13.23 0.72
CA SER A 265 -9.08 -13.45 -0.55
C SER A 265 -8.10 -13.72 -1.69
N ILE A 266 -8.61 -14.34 -2.75
CA ILE A 266 -7.86 -14.72 -3.95
C ILE A 266 -8.45 -13.97 -5.15
N ILE A 267 -7.62 -13.23 -5.87
CA ILE A 267 -8.01 -12.66 -7.17
C ILE A 267 -7.10 -13.27 -8.24
N GLN A 268 -7.72 -13.92 -9.23
CA GLN A 268 -6.98 -14.68 -10.23
C GLN A 268 -7.57 -14.61 -11.64
N TYR A 269 -6.74 -14.87 -12.65
CA TYR A 269 -7.19 -14.93 -14.04
C TYR A 269 -7.90 -13.66 -14.52
N SER A 270 -7.53 -12.49 -14.01
CA SER A 270 -7.95 -11.20 -14.57
C SER A 270 -7.34 -10.98 -15.94
N ALA A 271 -8.15 -10.55 -16.92
CA ALA A 271 -7.65 -10.09 -18.22
C ALA A 271 -6.95 -8.72 -18.15
N ALA A 272 -7.12 -7.97 -17.06
CA ALA A 272 -6.57 -6.65 -16.85
C ALA A 272 -5.97 -6.53 -15.44
N TYR A 273 -6.33 -5.50 -14.66
CA TYR A 273 -5.92 -5.40 -13.25
C TYR A 273 -6.68 -6.41 -12.39
N SER A 274 -6.02 -6.99 -11.40
CA SER A 274 -6.71 -7.81 -10.40
C SER A 274 -7.54 -6.94 -9.46
N VAL A 275 -6.97 -5.82 -9.00
CA VAL A 275 -7.68 -4.81 -8.19
C VAL A 275 -7.29 -3.43 -8.69
N ALA A 276 -8.29 -2.54 -8.81
CA ALA A 276 -8.09 -1.13 -9.10
C ALA A 276 -8.89 -0.29 -8.11
N ILE A 277 -8.24 0.70 -7.50
CA ILE A 277 -8.84 1.61 -6.53
C ILE A 277 -8.71 3.02 -7.08
N GLU A 278 -9.83 3.70 -7.24
CA GLU A 278 -9.85 5.08 -7.73
C GLU A 278 -9.53 6.09 -6.61
N VAL A 279 -8.93 7.22 -7.00
CA VAL A 279 -8.53 8.29 -6.07
C VAL A 279 -9.77 8.83 -5.34
N GLY A 280 -9.82 8.66 -4.02
CA GLY A 280 -10.91 9.11 -3.14
C GLY A 280 -11.84 8.00 -2.63
N ALA A 281 -11.73 6.79 -3.17
CA ALA A 281 -12.26 5.56 -2.55
C ALA A 281 -11.45 5.19 -1.30
N THR A 282 -11.90 4.21 -0.50
CA THR A 282 -11.25 3.72 0.73
C THR A 282 -11.03 2.21 0.69
N TRP A 283 -9.77 1.77 0.70
CA TRP A 283 -9.41 0.36 0.79
C TRP A 283 -8.71 0.02 2.11
N ASN A 284 -9.18 -1.04 2.75
CA ASN A 284 -8.59 -1.63 3.94
C ASN A 284 -8.25 -3.10 3.69
N THR A 285 -7.17 -3.58 4.31
CA THR A 285 -6.88 -5.01 4.43
C THR A 285 -6.74 -5.38 5.91
N GLU A 286 -7.37 -6.48 6.34
CA GLU A 286 -7.21 -7.02 7.70
C GLU A 286 -6.24 -8.21 7.73
N SER A 287 -5.88 -8.75 6.56
CA SER A 287 -4.93 -9.87 6.41
C SER A 287 -4.28 -9.85 5.02
N TYR A 288 -3.41 -10.83 4.75
CA TYR A 288 -2.82 -11.01 3.42
C TYR A 288 -3.86 -11.51 2.41
N ASN A 289 -3.66 -11.13 1.15
CA ASN A 289 -4.45 -11.60 0.01
C ASN A 289 -3.53 -12.22 -1.04
N VAL A 290 -4.09 -13.00 -1.96
CA VAL A 290 -3.33 -13.69 -3.00
C VAL A 290 -3.76 -13.19 -4.37
N TYR A 291 -2.80 -12.73 -5.17
CA TYR A 291 -2.98 -12.23 -6.51
C TYR A 291 -2.17 -13.09 -7.49
N ARG A 292 -2.84 -13.94 -8.27
CA ARG A 292 -2.13 -14.89 -9.13
C ARG A 292 -2.71 -15.08 -10.52
N ASN A 293 -1.86 -15.40 -11.49
CA ASN A 293 -2.27 -15.64 -12.88
C ASN A 293 -3.09 -14.48 -13.48
N ASN A 294 -2.85 -13.24 -13.05
CA ASN A 294 -3.51 -12.05 -13.59
C ASN A 294 -2.64 -11.40 -14.68
N ASN A 295 -3.25 -10.62 -15.56
CA ASN A 295 -2.51 -9.82 -16.53
C ASN A 295 -1.70 -8.70 -15.83
N LYS A 296 -2.36 -7.90 -14.99
CA LYS A 296 -1.75 -6.90 -14.09
C LYS A 296 -2.25 -7.10 -12.66
N THR A 297 -1.46 -6.71 -11.66
CA THR A 297 -1.82 -6.94 -10.26
C THR A 297 -2.64 -5.80 -9.69
N LEU A 298 -2.02 -4.70 -9.26
CA LEU A 298 -2.69 -3.65 -8.48
C LEU A 298 -2.55 -2.28 -9.11
N ARG A 299 -3.63 -1.48 -9.00
CA ARG A 299 -3.61 -0.03 -9.18
C ARG A 299 -4.25 0.62 -7.96
N LEU A 300 -3.54 1.51 -7.30
CA LEU A 300 -4.02 2.15 -6.06
C LEU A 300 -3.49 3.58 -5.90
N PRO A 301 -4.20 4.46 -5.17
CA PRO A 301 -3.71 5.79 -4.83
C PRO A 301 -2.52 5.73 -3.88
N ALA A 302 -1.58 6.67 -4.01
CA ALA A 302 -0.39 6.77 -3.16
C ALA A 302 -0.73 6.86 -1.66
N SER A 303 -1.83 7.52 -1.32
CA SER A 303 -2.38 7.59 0.04
C SER A 303 -2.78 6.24 0.63
N GLN A 304 -2.97 5.21 -0.20
CA GLN A 304 -3.42 3.86 0.20
C GLN A 304 -2.39 2.77 -0.01
N LEU A 305 -1.18 3.09 -0.49
CA LEU A 305 -0.14 2.08 -0.62
C LEU A 305 0.18 1.40 0.72
N GLY A 306 0.10 2.15 1.82
CA GLY A 306 0.25 1.61 3.18
C GLY A 306 -0.87 0.68 3.65
N SER A 307 -2.00 0.60 2.95
CA SER A 307 -3.08 -0.36 3.23
C SER A 307 -2.80 -1.75 2.67
N LEU A 308 -1.83 -1.89 1.76
CA LEU A 308 -1.42 -3.19 1.23
C LEU A 308 -0.65 -3.97 2.31
N SER A 309 -1.16 -5.13 2.69
CA SER A 309 -0.42 -6.02 3.60
C SER A 309 0.88 -6.49 2.95
N SER A 310 2.00 -6.28 3.65
CA SER A 310 3.33 -6.76 3.23
C SER A 310 3.43 -8.29 3.14
N LEU A 311 2.46 -9.02 3.69
CA LEU A 311 2.36 -10.48 3.62
C LEU A 311 1.56 -10.97 2.40
N SER A 312 1.02 -10.07 1.58
CA SER A 312 0.26 -10.46 0.38
C SER A 312 1.14 -11.20 -0.62
N GLU A 313 0.58 -12.21 -1.27
CA GLU A 313 1.30 -13.07 -2.19
C GLU A 313 0.97 -12.73 -3.65
N PHE A 314 2.00 -12.65 -4.47
CA PHE A 314 1.90 -12.41 -5.91
C PHE A 314 2.57 -13.57 -6.63
N GLN A 315 1.87 -14.23 -7.56
CA GLN A 315 2.37 -15.45 -8.20
C GLN A 315 1.96 -15.53 -9.68
N ASN A 316 2.90 -15.79 -10.58
CA ASN A 316 2.61 -16.07 -12.00
C ASN A 316 1.76 -15.00 -12.70
N ASN A 317 1.85 -13.72 -12.31
CA ASN A 317 1.17 -12.64 -13.03
C ASN A 317 1.97 -12.28 -14.28
N ALA A 318 1.31 -11.85 -15.35
CA ALA A 318 2.00 -11.48 -16.60
C ALA A 318 2.86 -10.22 -16.41
N GLU A 319 2.32 -9.24 -15.68
CA GLU A 319 3.03 -8.05 -15.23
C GLU A 319 2.96 -7.95 -13.69
N ASN A 320 4.12 -8.05 -13.03
CA ASN A 320 4.29 -7.88 -11.59
C ASN A 320 4.40 -6.39 -11.22
N ILE A 321 3.35 -5.61 -11.49
CA ILE A 321 3.35 -4.14 -11.34
C ILE A 321 2.26 -3.69 -10.36
N ILE A 322 2.66 -2.87 -9.39
CA ILE A 322 1.75 -2.05 -8.58
C ILE A 322 1.82 -0.62 -9.10
N ASP A 323 0.77 -0.17 -9.79
CA ASP A 323 0.63 1.22 -10.20
C ASP A 323 0.20 2.06 -8.98
N VAL A 324 1.07 2.97 -8.55
CA VAL A 324 0.86 3.92 -7.46
C VAL A 324 0.48 5.26 -8.06
N ILE A 325 -0.81 5.59 -8.01
CA ILE A 325 -1.37 6.78 -8.62
C ILE A 325 -1.18 7.97 -7.67
N GLY A 326 -0.53 9.02 -8.16
CA GLY A 326 -0.30 10.25 -7.42
C GLY A 326 -1.61 10.86 -6.95
N ASP A 327 -1.68 11.07 -5.63
CA ASP A 327 -2.80 11.72 -4.97
C ASP A 327 -2.31 12.43 -3.70
N ARG A 328 -3.27 12.94 -2.92
CA ARG A 328 -3.00 13.71 -1.72
C ARG A 328 -2.94 12.83 -0.47
N ILE A 329 -1.77 12.77 0.16
CA ILE A 329 -1.58 12.15 1.47
C ILE A 329 -1.95 13.16 2.56
N SER A 330 -3.22 13.13 2.98
CA SER A 330 -3.78 14.03 4.01
C SER A 330 -4.47 13.27 5.15
N THR A 331 -3.88 12.15 5.56
CA THR A 331 -4.36 11.27 6.64
C THR A 331 -4.09 11.86 8.03
N THR A 332 -4.85 11.41 9.05
CA THR A 332 -4.67 11.84 10.46
C THR A 332 -3.47 11.20 11.14
N ARG A 333 -2.87 10.18 10.52
CA ARG A 333 -1.69 9.46 10.98
C ARG A 333 -0.67 9.45 9.86
N GLU A 334 0.60 9.26 10.21
CA GLU A 334 1.66 9.07 9.23
C GLU A 334 1.33 7.87 8.32
N THR A 335 1.38 8.08 7.00
CA THR A 335 1.26 7.02 6.01
C THR A 335 2.61 6.33 5.88
N VAL A 336 2.63 5.00 5.99
CA VAL A 336 3.86 4.20 5.93
C VAL A 336 3.85 3.34 4.67
N TRP A 337 4.89 3.46 3.86
CA TRP A 337 5.13 2.60 2.70
C TRP A 337 6.24 1.62 3.02
N SER A 338 6.02 0.37 2.65
CA SER A 338 6.96 -0.73 2.85
C SER A 338 6.93 -1.64 1.64
N ASP A 339 8.06 -2.29 1.37
CA ASP A 339 8.09 -3.37 0.39
C ASP A 339 7.34 -4.62 0.89
N LEU A 340 7.01 -5.52 -0.05
CA LEU A 340 6.43 -6.82 0.24
C LEU A 340 7.48 -7.71 0.88
N TYR A 341 7.10 -8.40 1.94
CA TYR A 341 7.98 -9.28 2.66
C TYR A 341 8.10 -10.62 1.94
N ASN A 342 9.33 -11.04 1.61
CA ASN A 342 9.61 -12.34 0.99
C ASN A 342 8.82 -12.63 -0.31
N SER A 343 8.52 -11.62 -1.13
CA SER A 343 7.94 -11.91 -2.44
C SER A 343 8.97 -12.65 -3.29
N SER A 344 8.61 -13.85 -3.77
CA SER A 344 9.45 -14.60 -4.72
C SER A 344 9.52 -13.93 -6.10
N GLU A 345 8.57 -13.03 -6.36
CA GLU A 345 8.45 -12.24 -7.58
C GLU A 345 9.06 -10.85 -7.39
N ASN A 346 9.71 -10.33 -8.44
CA ASN A 346 10.24 -8.97 -8.47
C ASN A 346 9.11 -7.98 -8.79
N MET A 347 8.50 -7.42 -7.75
CA MET A 347 7.39 -6.47 -7.87
C MET A 347 7.91 -5.06 -8.18
N GLN A 348 7.30 -4.41 -9.19
CA GLN A 348 7.63 -3.03 -9.56
C GLN A 348 6.55 -2.06 -9.07
N TYR A 349 6.92 -1.12 -8.22
CA TYR A 349 6.04 -0.03 -7.78
C TYR A 349 6.18 1.15 -8.72
N VAL A 350 5.23 1.32 -9.64
CA VAL A 350 5.30 2.36 -10.67
C VAL A 350 4.49 3.57 -10.21
N VAL A 351 5.18 4.66 -9.88
CA VAL A 351 4.56 5.90 -9.42
C VAL A 351 4.18 6.76 -10.62
N LYS A 352 2.91 7.18 -10.70
CA LYS A 352 2.36 7.97 -11.80
C LYS A 352 1.74 9.27 -11.30
N GLY A 353 2.22 10.41 -11.80
CA GLY A 353 1.70 11.73 -11.42
C GLY A 353 2.21 12.24 -10.08
N THR A 354 1.68 13.38 -9.64
CA THR A 354 2.15 14.09 -8.45
C THR A 354 1.57 13.49 -7.16
N ILE A 355 2.45 13.18 -6.21
CA ILE A 355 2.08 12.83 -4.83
C ILE A 355 2.20 14.08 -3.97
N GLU A 356 1.10 14.54 -3.39
CA GLU A 356 1.08 15.67 -2.46
C GLU A 356 1.13 15.19 -1.01
N VAL A 357 2.26 15.37 -0.34
CA VAL A 357 2.42 15.02 1.08
C VAL A 357 1.99 16.20 1.95
N VAL A 358 0.82 16.08 2.58
CA VAL A 358 0.22 17.13 3.42
C VAL A 358 0.26 16.81 4.90
N SER A 359 0.32 15.53 5.27
CA SER A 359 0.49 15.09 6.65
C SER A 359 1.89 14.54 6.91
N GLY A 360 2.12 13.25 6.69
CA GLY A 360 3.41 12.62 6.89
C GLY A 360 3.52 11.35 6.06
N LEU A 361 4.63 11.22 5.33
CA LEU A 361 4.97 10.03 4.57
C LEU A 361 6.26 9.41 5.14
N ARG A 362 6.19 8.17 5.59
CA ARG A 362 7.36 7.35 5.93
C ARG A 362 7.56 6.26 4.89
N ILE A 363 8.76 6.13 4.38
CA ILE A 363 9.17 5.07 3.45
C ILE A 363 10.21 4.21 4.17
N LEU A 364 9.95 2.91 4.26
CA LEU A 364 10.82 1.93 4.89
C LEU A 364 11.88 1.42 3.90
N GLU A 365 12.98 0.89 4.46
CA GLU A 365 14.13 0.40 3.72
C GLU A 365 13.77 -0.67 2.66
N GLY A 366 14.59 -0.73 1.60
CA GLY A 366 14.46 -1.71 0.51
C GLY A 366 13.42 -1.39 -0.56
N LEU A 367 12.51 -0.43 -0.33
CA LEU A 367 11.50 -0.10 -1.33
C LEU A 367 12.11 0.54 -2.59
N GLU A 368 11.81 -0.04 -3.75
CA GLU A 368 12.20 0.48 -5.07
C GLU A 368 10.97 1.05 -5.82
N LEU A 369 10.99 2.35 -6.07
CA LEU A 369 9.93 3.10 -6.74
C LEU A 369 10.39 3.50 -8.16
N TYR A 370 9.60 3.10 -9.15
CA TYR A 370 9.80 3.44 -10.57
C TYR A 370 8.93 4.64 -10.93
N MET A 371 9.55 5.80 -11.04
CA MET A 371 8.92 7.08 -11.27
C MET A 371 8.63 7.26 -12.78
N ASP A 372 7.35 7.38 -13.13
CA ASP A 372 6.89 7.72 -14.47
C ASP A 372 7.18 9.21 -14.81
N ARG A 373 7.05 9.59 -16.08
CA ARG A 373 7.57 10.86 -16.62
C ARG A 373 7.07 12.12 -15.91
N ASP A 374 5.78 12.16 -15.59
CA ASP A 374 5.14 13.32 -14.97
C ASP A 374 5.12 13.23 -13.43
N SER A 375 5.79 12.23 -12.86
CA SER A 375 5.72 11.96 -11.43
C SER A 375 6.59 12.92 -10.62
N GLU A 376 6.07 13.30 -9.46
CA GLU A 376 6.70 14.23 -8.51
C GLU A 376 6.32 13.82 -7.09
N ILE A 377 7.23 14.00 -6.13
CA ILE A 377 6.89 13.97 -4.70
C ILE A 377 6.96 15.40 -4.18
N ASN A 378 5.79 15.99 -3.89
CA ASN A 378 5.66 17.34 -3.38
C ASN A 378 5.33 17.31 -1.88
N VAL A 379 6.31 17.66 -1.05
CA VAL A 379 6.14 17.82 0.40
C VAL A 379 5.68 19.25 0.69
N THR A 380 4.36 19.40 0.85
CA THR A 380 3.72 20.69 1.11
C THR A 380 4.15 21.28 2.47
N GLN A 381 3.84 22.56 2.71
CA GLN A 381 4.21 23.28 3.93
C GLN A 381 3.83 22.60 5.26
N ASN A 382 2.74 21.83 5.27
CA ASN A 382 2.22 21.16 6.46
C ASN A 382 2.69 19.70 6.58
N GLY A 383 3.25 19.15 5.50
CA GLY A 383 3.65 17.75 5.41
C GLY A 383 5.07 17.51 5.89
N TYR A 384 5.48 16.24 5.93
CA TYR A 384 6.89 15.87 6.03
C TYR A 384 7.16 14.52 5.36
N ILE A 385 8.41 14.27 4.97
CA ILE A 385 8.86 12.98 4.44
C ILE A 385 9.99 12.39 5.28
N ILE A 386 9.92 11.08 5.55
CA ILE A 386 10.97 10.32 6.20
C ILE A 386 11.26 9.07 5.35
N ALA A 387 12.38 9.04 4.63
CA ALA A 387 12.83 7.87 3.90
C ALA A 387 14.13 7.36 4.56
N LEU A 388 14.04 6.21 5.23
CA LEU A 388 15.15 5.63 5.99
C LEU A 388 15.51 4.26 5.43
N GLY A 389 16.47 4.24 4.52
CA GLY A 389 17.08 3.02 4.00
C GLY A 389 18.23 2.51 4.88
N SER A 390 18.85 1.42 4.44
CA SER A 390 20.13 0.96 4.98
C SER A 390 21.14 0.72 3.86
N THR A 391 22.40 0.49 4.21
CA THR A 391 23.45 0.16 3.23
C THR A 391 23.19 -1.16 2.51
N GLN A 392 22.47 -2.09 3.16
CA GLN A 392 22.07 -3.36 2.57
C GLN A 392 20.80 -3.22 1.71
N TYR A 393 19.85 -2.40 2.18
CA TYR A 393 18.54 -2.21 1.55
C TYR A 393 18.26 -0.70 1.38
N PRO A 394 18.94 -0.02 0.43
CA PRO A 394 18.67 1.38 0.18
C PRO A 394 17.26 1.56 -0.39
N ILE A 395 16.65 2.71 -0.12
CA ILE A 395 15.41 3.12 -0.80
C ILE A 395 15.80 3.69 -2.16
N LYS A 396 15.10 3.30 -3.24
CA LYS A 396 15.42 3.77 -4.59
C LYS A 396 14.25 4.49 -5.23
N PHE A 397 14.52 5.65 -5.81
CA PHE A 397 13.64 6.39 -6.70
C PHE A 397 14.29 6.40 -8.09
N LEU A 398 13.73 5.63 -9.02
CA LEU A 398 14.32 5.34 -10.32
C LEU A 398 13.41 5.91 -11.41
N GLY A 399 13.95 6.70 -12.36
CA GLY A 399 13.21 6.95 -13.59
C GLY A 399 12.97 5.64 -14.34
N ARG A 400 11.79 5.47 -14.98
CA ARG A 400 11.51 4.24 -15.75
C ARG A 400 12.45 4.05 -16.93
N GLU A 401 13.00 5.13 -17.46
CA GLU A 401 13.99 5.11 -18.51
C GLU A 401 15.17 6.01 -18.13
N SER A 402 16.36 5.62 -18.58
CA SER A 402 17.54 6.49 -18.51
C SER A 402 17.59 7.34 -19.78
N VAL A 403 17.36 8.64 -19.61
CA VAL A 403 17.36 9.63 -20.71
C VAL A 403 18.18 10.85 -20.33
N ASP A 404 18.79 11.47 -21.34
CA ASP A 404 19.45 12.76 -21.18
C ASP A 404 18.45 13.82 -20.73
N GLY A 405 18.78 14.58 -19.69
CA GLY A 405 17.92 15.66 -19.19
C GLY A 405 16.87 15.25 -18.16
N GLY A 406 16.97 14.07 -17.56
CA GLY A 406 16.06 13.60 -16.51
C GLY A 406 14.75 13.01 -17.08
N TYR A 407 14.21 11.99 -16.43
CA TYR A 407 12.98 11.30 -16.82
C TYR A 407 11.75 11.81 -16.06
N TRP A 408 11.84 11.97 -14.74
CA TRP A 408 10.75 12.41 -13.86
C TRP A 408 11.10 13.72 -13.15
N LYS A 409 10.12 14.40 -12.53
CA LYS A 409 10.29 15.78 -12.07
C LYS A 409 11.27 15.92 -10.91
N GLY A 410 11.11 15.11 -9.86
CA GLY A 410 11.96 15.12 -8.67
C GLY A 410 11.16 15.20 -7.36
N ILE A 411 11.85 15.59 -6.29
CA ILE A 411 11.30 15.77 -4.95
C ILE A 411 11.34 17.26 -4.57
N SER A 412 10.17 17.87 -4.40
CA SER A 412 10.03 19.25 -3.93
C SER A 412 9.68 19.26 -2.44
N ILE A 413 10.38 20.08 -1.64
CA ILE A 413 10.12 20.22 -0.21
C ILE A 413 9.85 21.69 0.10
N MET A 414 8.63 21.97 0.55
CA MET A 414 8.17 23.27 1.02
C MET A 414 8.06 23.33 2.56
N SER A 415 8.15 22.17 3.22
CA SER A 415 7.95 22.04 4.65
C SER A 415 9.17 22.44 5.48
N ALA A 416 8.94 23.23 6.53
CA ALA A 416 9.93 23.56 7.55
C ALA A 416 10.04 22.50 8.66
N ASP A 417 9.32 21.37 8.55
CA ASP A 417 9.33 20.32 9.57
C ASP A 417 10.73 19.68 9.69
N MET A 418 11.23 19.57 10.91
CA MET A 418 12.53 18.97 11.22
C MET A 418 12.56 17.45 11.01
N LYS A 419 11.41 16.82 10.78
CA LYS A 419 11.31 15.41 10.44
C LYS A 419 11.78 15.10 9.03
N ASN A 420 11.79 16.07 8.11
CA ASN A 420 12.23 15.86 6.74
C ASN A 420 13.63 15.24 6.69
N GLU A 421 13.70 13.99 6.25
CA GLU A 421 14.92 13.19 6.30
C GLU A 421 14.95 12.15 5.19
N LEU A 422 16.08 12.10 4.49
CA LEU A 422 16.42 11.08 3.50
C LEU A 422 17.77 10.47 3.90
N ASP A 423 17.80 9.19 4.23
CA ASP A 423 19.01 8.45 4.61
C ASP A 423 19.10 7.14 3.83
N ASN A 424 20.28 6.84 3.28
CA ASN A 424 20.53 5.69 2.39
C ASN A 424 19.50 5.60 1.25
N VAL A 425 19.29 6.72 0.57
CA VAL A 425 18.41 6.84 -0.59
C VAL A 425 19.23 6.94 -1.87
N GLU A 426 18.78 6.30 -2.94
CA GLU A 426 19.30 6.52 -4.29
C GLU A 426 18.24 7.15 -5.18
N ILE A 427 18.57 8.28 -5.81
CA ILE A 427 17.66 9.00 -6.69
C ILE A 427 18.31 9.13 -8.06
N HIS A 428 17.65 8.55 -9.07
CA HIS A 428 18.16 8.44 -10.44
C HIS A 428 17.22 9.10 -11.43
N ASN A 429 17.80 9.76 -12.44
CA ASN A 429 17.09 10.30 -13.60
C ASN A 429 15.92 11.23 -13.24
N ALA A 430 16.06 12.05 -12.19
CA ALA A 430 15.08 13.09 -11.85
C ALA A 430 15.41 14.43 -12.55
N GLY A 431 14.68 15.50 -12.25
CA GLY A 431 14.96 16.84 -12.76
C GLY A 431 14.59 17.04 -14.23
N SER A 432 13.55 16.37 -14.73
CA SER A 432 13.08 16.53 -16.13
C SER A 432 12.57 17.94 -16.44
N GLU A 433 12.00 18.62 -15.46
CA GLU A 433 11.44 19.97 -15.54
C GLU A 433 11.61 20.75 -14.22
N ILE A 434 11.18 22.03 -14.23
CA ILE A 434 11.20 22.86 -13.02
C ILE A 434 9.94 22.53 -12.23
N MET A 435 10.08 21.99 -11.01
CA MET A 435 8.95 21.74 -10.10
C MET A 435 8.35 23.07 -9.61
N ASP A 436 7.05 23.05 -9.31
CA ASP A 436 6.31 24.24 -8.90
C ASP A 436 6.93 24.91 -7.66
N GLY A 437 7.09 26.24 -7.74
CA GLY A 437 7.68 27.03 -6.66
C GLY A 437 9.21 27.05 -6.62
N LEU A 438 9.90 26.42 -7.57
CA LEU A 438 11.37 26.45 -7.70
C LEU A 438 11.83 27.19 -8.96
N GLN A 439 13.13 27.45 -9.05
CA GLN A 439 13.75 28.24 -10.15
C GLN A 439 14.54 27.40 -11.15
N PHE A 440 14.91 26.16 -10.80
CA PHE A 440 15.78 25.31 -11.62
C PHE A 440 15.25 23.89 -11.67
N LYS A 441 15.58 23.18 -12.75
CA LYS A 441 15.45 21.73 -12.81
C LYS A 441 16.37 21.15 -11.74
N THR A 442 15.86 20.27 -10.90
CA THR A 442 16.63 19.71 -9.78
C THR A 442 16.07 18.35 -9.36
N THR A 443 16.93 17.46 -8.86
CA THR A 443 16.46 16.20 -8.28
C THR A 443 15.77 16.42 -6.94
N ILE A 444 16.38 17.22 -6.06
CA ILE A 444 15.77 17.66 -4.80
C ILE A 444 15.75 19.19 -4.76
N GLY A 445 14.60 19.78 -4.48
CA GLY A 445 14.45 21.23 -4.35
C GLY A 445 13.87 21.63 -3.00
N LEU A 446 14.55 22.56 -2.30
CA LEU A 446 14.07 23.13 -1.03
C LEU A 446 13.57 24.55 -1.27
N ALA A 447 12.26 24.75 -1.09
CA ALA A 447 11.61 26.03 -1.33
C ALA A 447 11.85 27.03 -0.19
N GLY A 448 12.35 28.21 -0.55
CA GLY A 448 12.82 29.22 0.40
C GLY A 448 11.70 30.01 1.07
N ALA A 449 10.60 30.24 0.35
CA ALA A 449 9.47 31.04 0.80
C ALA A 449 8.81 30.52 2.09
N HIS A 450 9.00 29.24 2.41
CA HIS A 450 8.39 28.58 3.56
C HIS A 450 9.42 28.02 4.55
N GLY A 451 10.70 28.35 4.36
CA GLY A 451 11.76 27.91 5.25
C GLY A 451 11.99 26.41 5.21
N ALA A 452 11.91 25.80 4.01
CA ALA A 452 12.02 24.36 3.85
C ALA A 452 13.28 23.79 4.50
N LYS A 453 13.14 22.63 5.15
CA LYS A 453 14.24 21.97 5.88
C LYS A 453 14.43 20.55 5.42
N LEU A 454 15.68 20.11 5.32
CA LEU A 454 16.02 18.72 4.99
C LEU A 454 17.29 18.26 5.70
N LYS A 455 17.26 17.02 6.19
CA LYS A 455 18.45 16.22 6.52
C LYS A 455 18.69 15.19 5.43
N LEU A 456 19.91 15.09 4.92
CA LEU A 456 20.28 14.15 3.85
C LEU A 456 21.57 13.41 4.17
N PHE A 457 21.53 12.08 4.16
CA PHE A 457 22.64 11.23 4.59
C PHE A 457 22.88 10.06 3.65
N SER A 458 24.14 9.65 3.49
CA SER A 458 24.52 8.34 2.91
C SER A 458 23.85 8.02 1.56
N SER A 459 23.55 9.04 0.76
CA SER A 459 22.63 8.94 -0.38
C SER A 459 23.35 9.19 -1.71
N LYS A 460 22.70 8.81 -2.80
CA LYS A 460 23.20 9.00 -4.17
C LYS A 460 22.19 9.81 -5.00
N ILE A 461 22.69 10.77 -5.74
CA ILE A 461 21.91 11.57 -6.70
C ILE A 461 22.62 11.49 -8.05
N VAL A 462 21.96 10.83 -9.00
CA VAL A 462 22.56 10.40 -10.26
C VAL A 462 21.74 10.84 -11.46
N ALA A 463 22.41 11.31 -12.50
CA ALA A 463 21.82 11.60 -13.81
C ALA A 463 20.63 12.58 -13.77
N SER A 464 20.70 13.60 -12.90
CA SER A 464 19.71 14.68 -12.88
C SER A 464 19.69 15.44 -14.20
N GLY A 465 18.50 15.82 -14.67
CA GLY A 465 18.31 16.76 -15.77
C GLY A 465 18.70 18.21 -15.47
N GLY A 466 19.03 18.51 -14.21
CA GLY A 466 19.55 19.79 -13.79
C GLY A 466 20.44 19.63 -12.56
N ASN A 467 20.15 20.38 -11.51
CA ASN A 467 20.93 20.34 -10.28
C ASN A 467 20.71 19.03 -9.53
N GLY A 468 21.73 18.54 -8.82
CA GLY A 468 21.51 17.45 -7.85
C GLY A 468 20.58 17.93 -6.72
N ILE A 469 20.98 19.01 -6.04
CA ILE A 469 20.16 19.69 -5.02
C ILE A 469 20.12 21.19 -5.30
N TYR A 470 18.94 21.79 -5.13
CA TYR A 470 18.75 23.24 -5.14
C TYR A 470 18.19 23.71 -3.79
N VAL A 471 18.90 24.61 -3.12
CA VAL A 471 18.51 25.20 -1.84
C VAL A 471 18.27 26.69 -2.03
N GLU A 472 17.00 27.10 -2.05
CA GLU A 472 16.63 28.50 -2.22
C GLU A 472 17.04 29.37 -1.03
N ASN A 473 17.10 30.69 -1.27
CA ASN A 473 17.23 31.66 -0.17
C ASN A 473 16.06 31.50 0.81
N GLY A 474 16.38 31.21 2.07
CA GLY A 474 15.39 30.98 3.13
C GLY A 474 15.22 29.51 3.50
N ALA A 475 15.58 28.58 2.61
CA ALA A 475 15.60 27.15 2.90
C ALA A 475 16.91 26.75 3.62
N GLU A 476 16.89 25.57 4.26
CA GLU A 476 17.98 25.07 5.09
C GLU A 476 18.25 23.57 4.84
N LEU A 477 19.48 23.26 4.40
CA LEU A 477 20.02 21.92 4.58
C LEU A 477 20.47 21.79 6.02
N VAL A 478 19.61 21.26 6.89
CA VAL A 478 19.87 21.13 8.33
C VAL A 478 21.13 20.31 8.56
N ARG A 479 21.30 19.24 7.78
CA ARG A 479 22.52 18.43 7.76
C ARG A 479 22.64 17.73 6.42
N ILE A 480 23.87 17.63 5.93
CA ILE A 480 24.21 16.87 4.72
C ILE A 480 25.52 16.14 4.94
N ASP A 481 25.56 14.84 4.67
CA ASP A 481 26.75 14.01 4.93
C ASP A 481 26.80 12.79 3.99
N GLN A 482 28.00 12.41 3.55
CA GLN A 482 28.26 11.20 2.75
C GLN A 482 27.41 11.07 1.46
N ILE A 483 27.31 12.15 0.68
CA ILE A 483 26.49 12.17 -0.55
C ILE A 483 27.36 11.99 -1.79
N ARG A 484 26.89 11.15 -2.72
CA ARG A 484 27.49 10.95 -4.04
C ARG A 484 26.66 11.63 -5.11
N PHE A 485 27.25 12.59 -5.81
CA PHE A 485 26.65 13.30 -6.94
C PHE A 485 27.37 12.90 -8.21
N HIS A 486 26.70 12.14 -9.07
CA HIS A 486 27.29 11.63 -10.30
C HIS A 486 26.45 12.03 -11.52
N GLU A 487 27.11 12.50 -12.58
CA GLU A 487 26.51 12.67 -13.91
C GLU A 487 25.28 13.59 -13.97
N ASN A 488 25.13 14.53 -13.02
CA ASN A 488 24.05 15.51 -13.06
C ASN A 488 24.35 16.60 -14.10
N GLN A 489 23.37 17.00 -14.91
CA GLN A 489 23.58 17.98 -15.99
C GLN A 489 23.93 19.39 -15.47
N GLY A 490 23.48 19.75 -14.26
CA GLY A 490 23.82 20.98 -13.56
C GLY A 490 24.86 20.79 -12.45
N PRO A 491 25.10 21.80 -11.60
CA PRO A 491 25.89 21.65 -10.38
C PRO A 491 25.34 20.55 -9.47
N ALA A 492 26.25 19.85 -8.78
CA ALA A 492 25.85 18.86 -7.78
C ALA A 492 24.96 19.48 -6.68
N ILE A 493 25.34 20.67 -6.20
CA ILE A 493 24.50 21.45 -5.28
C ILE A 493 24.53 22.92 -5.69
N SER A 494 23.37 23.58 -5.66
CA SER A 494 23.25 25.02 -5.83
C SER A 494 22.60 25.63 -4.59
N MET A 495 23.28 26.54 -3.91
CA MET A 495 22.86 27.05 -2.61
C MET A 495 23.29 28.49 -2.32
N ALA A 496 22.64 29.12 -1.34
CA ALA A 496 23.05 30.42 -0.82
C ALA A 496 24.32 30.34 0.05
N ALA A 497 25.07 31.45 0.15
CA ALA A 497 26.32 31.55 0.89
C ALA A 497 26.23 31.08 2.36
N ASN A 498 25.12 31.38 3.04
CA ASN A 498 24.88 30.95 4.42
C ASN A 498 24.74 29.43 4.60
N GLN A 499 24.42 28.69 3.53
CA GLN A 499 24.21 27.25 3.57
C GLN A 499 25.51 26.45 3.41
N VAL A 500 26.57 27.04 2.84
CA VAL A 500 27.86 26.35 2.60
C VAL A 500 28.47 25.76 3.88
N LYS A 501 28.16 26.36 5.05
CA LYS A 501 28.61 25.89 6.36
C LYS A 501 28.13 24.47 6.72
N THR A 502 27.08 23.99 6.06
CA THR A 502 26.49 22.67 6.31
C THR A 502 27.35 21.55 5.72
N LEU A 503 28.29 21.88 4.82
CA LEU A 503 29.20 20.94 4.16
C LEU A 503 30.41 20.53 5.02
N ASN A 504 30.27 20.57 6.35
CA ASN A 504 31.38 20.40 7.29
C ASN A 504 32.13 19.05 7.23
N ASN A 505 31.58 18.04 6.54
CA ASN A 505 32.21 16.75 6.25
C ASN A 505 32.38 16.48 4.73
N ALA A 506 32.75 17.50 3.95
CA ALA A 506 32.93 17.41 2.50
C ALA A 506 33.92 16.33 2.02
N THR A 507 34.78 15.80 2.92
CA THR A 507 35.70 14.67 2.66
C THR A 507 35.00 13.39 2.27
N ALA A 508 33.76 13.19 2.74
CA ALA A 508 32.98 11.99 2.47
C ALA A 508 32.01 12.14 1.29
N MET A 509 32.04 13.29 0.60
CA MET A 509 31.18 13.55 -0.57
C MET A 509 31.95 13.32 -1.87
N GLU A 510 31.23 12.88 -2.91
CA GLU A 510 31.76 12.67 -4.25
C GLU A 510 31.05 13.58 -5.25
N PHE A 511 31.82 14.24 -6.12
CA PHE A 511 31.33 15.13 -7.17
C PHE A 511 32.01 14.71 -8.47
N ILE A 512 31.36 13.85 -9.26
CA ILE A 512 31.97 13.25 -10.45
C ILE A 512 31.07 13.43 -11.67
N GLY A 513 31.57 14.10 -12.71
CA GLY A 513 30.89 14.18 -14.00
C GLY A 513 29.63 15.04 -13.99
N ASN A 514 29.48 15.91 -12.99
CA ASN A 514 28.39 16.88 -12.95
C ASN A 514 28.69 18.06 -13.87
N GLY A 515 27.66 18.79 -14.31
CA GLY A 515 27.82 20.04 -15.07
C GLY A 515 28.73 21.05 -14.35
N HIS A 516 28.71 21.01 -13.01
CA HIS A 516 29.81 21.51 -12.19
C HIS A 516 30.07 20.53 -11.03
N ASP A 517 31.26 19.94 -11.02
CA ASP A 517 31.74 19.11 -9.91
C ASP A 517 32.02 19.99 -8.68
N GLY A 518 31.00 20.13 -7.85
CA GLY A 518 31.04 20.86 -6.59
C GLY A 518 29.79 21.71 -6.37
N VAL A 519 29.98 22.88 -5.76
CA VAL A 519 28.86 23.67 -5.24
C VAL A 519 28.77 25.00 -5.96
N GLU A 520 27.61 25.29 -6.54
CA GLU A 520 27.29 26.64 -7.01
C GLU A 520 26.80 27.50 -5.85
N ILE A 521 27.38 28.70 -5.74
CA ILE A 521 26.95 29.76 -4.83
C ILE A 521 26.37 30.89 -5.66
N PHE A 522 25.05 30.97 -5.71
CA PHE A 522 24.34 32.05 -6.40
C PHE A 522 24.34 33.33 -5.55
N GLY A 523 23.91 34.44 -6.16
CA GLY A 523 23.95 35.78 -5.58
C GLY A 523 23.24 35.85 -4.23
N SER A 524 24.01 36.00 -3.16
CA SER A 524 23.51 35.92 -1.79
C SER A 524 24.45 36.62 -0.81
N GLN A 525 23.94 36.87 0.39
CA GLN A 525 24.69 37.47 1.48
C GLN A 525 25.09 36.38 2.48
N LEU A 526 26.35 36.41 2.92
CA LEU A 526 26.79 35.70 4.10
C LEU A 526 26.58 36.62 5.30
N LEU A 527 25.56 36.33 6.10
CA LEU A 527 25.19 37.11 7.27
C LEU A 527 24.65 36.17 8.35
N ASN A 528 25.41 36.01 9.42
CA ASN A 528 24.90 35.46 10.67
C ASN A 528 24.39 36.62 11.56
N PRO A 529 23.13 36.60 12.02
CA PRO A 529 22.59 37.68 12.87
C PRO A 529 23.37 37.91 14.17
N ASP A 530 23.94 36.86 14.73
CA ASP A 530 24.81 36.91 15.93
C ASP A 530 26.27 37.28 15.60
N ARG A 531 26.56 37.54 14.33
CA ARG A 531 27.90 37.82 13.79
C ARG A 531 28.92 36.71 14.00
N SER A 532 28.48 35.49 14.27
CA SER A 532 29.34 34.32 14.40
C SER A 532 30.16 34.07 13.12
N GLU A 533 31.36 33.53 13.28
CA GLU A 533 32.20 33.10 12.17
C GLU A 533 31.57 31.91 11.43
N THR A 534 31.56 31.98 10.11
CA THR A 534 31.22 30.86 9.24
C THR A 534 32.48 30.22 8.69
N ILE A 535 32.55 28.89 8.73
CA ILE A 535 33.67 28.13 8.18
C ILE A 535 33.25 27.47 6.87
N TRP A 536 34.00 27.72 5.80
CA TRP A 536 33.84 27.08 4.50
C TRP A 536 34.96 26.05 4.28
N PRO A 537 34.62 24.76 4.07
CA PRO A 537 35.60 23.70 3.88
C PRO A 537 36.21 23.73 2.48
N ALA A 538 37.31 23.01 2.28
CA ALA A 538 37.72 22.60 0.94
C ALA A 538 36.81 21.46 0.46
N LEU A 539 36.52 21.42 -0.83
CA LEU A 539 35.83 20.29 -1.45
C LEU A 539 36.87 19.26 -1.93
N HIS A 540 36.49 18.00 -1.98
CA HIS A 540 37.37 16.89 -2.33
C HIS A 540 37.16 16.41 -3.77
N PHE A 541 38.00 15.48 -4.24
CA PHE A 541 37.93 14.93 -5.60
C PHE A 541 38.07 15.96 -6.74
N GLY A 542 38.79 17.07 -6.49
CA GLY A 542 38.97 18.13 -7.47
C GLY A 542 37.76 19.06 -7.62
N ALA A 543 36.75 18.89 -6.76
CA ALA A 543 35.57 19.74 -6.75
C ALA A 543 35.89 21.19 -6.36
N SER A 544 35.02 22.12 -6.78
CA SER A 544 35.22 23.56 -6.54
C SER A 544 33.91 24.28 -6.23
N TYR A 545 34.01 25.48 -5.69
CA TYR A 545 32.89 26.39 -5.56
C TYR A 545 32.75 27.20 -6.86
N LEU A 546 31.59 27.19 -7.51
CA LEU A 546 31.25 28.08 -8.61
C LEU A 546 30.48 29.29 -8.06
N VAL A 547 31.09 30.47 -8.07
CA VAL A 547 30.44 31.71 -7.64
C VAL A 547 29.74 32.33 -8.84
N SER A 548 28.43 32.06 -8.98
CA SER A 548 27.62 32.50 -10.13
C SER A 548 26.88 33.83 -9.90
N GLY A 549 26.85 34.32 -8.65
CA GLY A 549 26.38 35.66 -8.31
C GLY A 549 27.39 36.45 -7.47
N ASN A 550 27.14 37.74 -7.28
CA ASN A 550 27.99 38.54 -6.39
C ASN A 550 27.88 38.05 -4.94
N LEU A 551 29.02 37.80 -4.32
CA LEU A 551 29.11 37.27 -2.97
C LEU A 551 29.39 38.42 -2.00
N SER A 552 28.51 38.61 -1.03
CA SER A 552 28.62 39.69 -0.03
C SER A 552 28.85 39.12 1.36
N ILE A 553 30.05 39.27 1.89
CA ILE A 553 30.45 38.79 3.22
C ILE A 553 30.18 39.89 4.25
N GLN A 554 29.16 39.71 5.09
CA GLN A 554 28.72 40.69 6.09
C GLN A 554 28.90 40.22 7.54
N SER A 555 29.31 38.97 7.75
CA SER A 555 29.84 38.44 9.01
C SER A 555 31.17 37.73 8.78
N GLY A 556 31.79 37.16 9.83
CA GLY A 556 33.07 36.49 9.69
C GLY A 556 33.02 35.28 8.75
N LEU A 557 33.97 35.20 7.81
CA LEU A 557 34.17 34.04 6.95
C LEU A 557 35.60 33.52 7.08
N LYS A 558 35.74 32.25 7.45
CA LYS A 558 36.98 31.49 7.43
C LYS A 558 36.94 30.41 6.36
N ILE A 559 37.92 30.40 5.47
CA ILE A 559 38.06 29.40 4.40
C ILE A 559 39.19 28.45 4.77
N LEU A 560 38.92 27.14 4.72
CA LEU A 560 39.91 26.11 5.04
C LEU A 560 40.90 25.86 3.87
N PRO A 561 42.13 25.41 4.16
CA PRO A 561 43.16 25.14 3.14
C PRO A 561 42.69 24.20 2.02
N GLY A 562 43.07 24.51 0.77
CA GLY A 562 42.75 23.70 -0.41
C GLY A 562 41.44 24.06 -1.12
N ALA A 563 40.64 25.00 -0.59
CA ALA A 563 39.41 25.42 -1.23
C ALA A 563 39.67 26.17 -2.55
N ILE A 564 38.88 25.85 -3.59
CA ILE A 564 38.97 26.47 -4.92
C ILE A 564 37.65 27.16 -5.25
N PHE A 565 37.71 28.45 -5.59
CA PHE A 565 36.59 29.28 -6.00
C PHE A 565 36.77 29.70 -7.46
N LYS A 566 35.80 29.34 -8.30
CA LYS A 566 35.70 29.75 -9.71
C LYS A 566 34.59 30.79 -9.82
N PHE A 567 34.94 32.02 -10.18
CA PHE A 567 33.98 33.10 -10.37
C PHE A 567 33.45 33.09 -11.80
N ALA A 568 32.13 33.11 -11.95
CA ALA A 568 31.51 33.38 -13.23
C ALA A 568 31.88 34.80 -13.71
N GLU A 569 31.63 35.06 -14.99
CA GLU A 569 31.95 36.34 -15.61
C GLU A 569 31.31 37.51 -14.82
N ASP A 570 32.08 38.58 -14.64
CA ASP A 570 31.65 39.82 -13.95
C ASP A 570 31.31 39.68 -12.47
N LYS A 571 31.50 38.51 -11.85
CA LYS A 571 31.17 38.33 -10.42
C LYS A 571 32.27 38.89 -9.52
N MET A 572 31.86 39.30 -8.33
CA MET A 572 32.71 39.94 -7.33
C MET A 572 32.60 39.23 -5.99
N PHE A 573 33.71 39.24 -5.25
CA PHE A 573 33.76 38.86 -3.85
C PHE A 573 33.93 40.13 -2.99
N GLY A 574 32.90 40.52 -2.23
CA GLY A 574 32.94 41.71 -1.38
C GLY A 574 32.99 41.35 0.10
N VAL A 575 33.96 41.88 0.85
CA VAL A 575 34.00 41.85 2.32
C VAL A 575 33.51 43.19 2.84
N PHE A 576 32.29 43.22 3.36
CA PHE A 576 31.59 44.44 3.78
C PHE A 576 31.99 44.86 5.21
N PRO A 577 31.65 46.07 5.67
CA PRO A 577 32.18 46.66 6.92
C PRO A 577 32.01 45.82 8.19
N ASN A 578 30.95 45.03 8.29
CA ASN A 578 30.70 44.15 9.46
C ASN A 578 31.30 42.75 9.31
N GLY A 579 31.79 42.38 8.12
CA GLY A 579 32.39 41.09 7.81
C GLY A 579 33.90 41.11 7.93
N TYR A 580 34.50 39.93 7.82
CA TYR A 580 35.95 39.77 7.63
C TYR A 580 36.23 38.47 6.88
N LEU A 581 37.41 38.38 6.26
CA LEU A 581 37.87 37.19 5.54
C LEU A 581 39.14 36.64 6.17
N ILE A 582 39.11 35.38 6.60
CA ILE A 582 40.30 34.58 6.94
C ILE A 582 40.46 33.50 5.86
N ALA A 583 41.31 33.75 4.87
CA ALA A 583 41.73 32.76 3.87
C ALA A 583 43.18 32.35 4.17
N GLN A 584 43.34 31.29 4.96
CA GLN A 584 44.64 30.77 5.36
C GLN A 584 44.86 29.37 4.80
N GLY A 585 45.56 29.28 3.67
CA GLY A 585 46.01 28.04 3.07
C GLY A 585 47.32 27.51 3.66
N THR A 586 47.90 26.52 3.00
CA THR A 586 49.27 26.05 3.26
C THR A 586 50.06 25.97 1.95
N ALA A 587 51.38 25.77 2.03
CA ALA A 587 52.22 25.61 0.84
C ALA A 587 51.73 24.49 -0.11
N ASN A 588 51.16 23.41 0.44
CA ASN A 588 50.66 22.28 -0.33
C ASN A 588 49.17 22.40 -0.67
N ASN A 589 48.39 23.09 0.17
CA ASN A 589 46.94 23.24 0.01
C ASN A 589 46.59 24.74 0.02
N LYS A 590 46.91 25.43 -1.07
CA LYS A 590 46.58 26.84 -1.23
C LYS A 590 45.08 27.04 -1.39
N ILE A 591 44.58 28.21 -1.02
CA ILE A 591 43.21 28.64 -1.35
C ILE A 591 43.25 29.41 -2.66
N VAL A 592 42.44 29.02 -3.64
CA VAL A 592 42.48 29.58 -5.00
C VAL A 592 41.19 30.33 -5.29
N PHE A 593 41.31 31.59 -5.70
CA PHE A 593 40.26 32.43 -6.27
C PHE A 593 40.59 32.69 -7.74
N THR A 594 39.78 32.17 -8.66
CA THR A 594 40.07 32.23 -10.10
C THR A 594 38.81 32.52 -10.92
N GLY A 595 38.96 33.03 -12.13
CA GLY A 595 37.87 33.02 -13.10
C GLY A 595 37.48 31.59 -13.49
N ALA A 596 36.20 31.37 -13.83
CA ALA A 596 35.74 30.11 -14.43
C ALA A 596 36.31 29.90 -15.84
N SER A 597 36.77 30.97 -16.49
CA SER A 597 37.62 30.97 -17.67
C SER A 597 38.97 31.60 -17.35
N THR A 598 40.03 31.17 -18.05
CA THR A 598 41.40 31.68 -17.93
C THR A 598 41.64 32.97 -18.74
N THR A 599 40.58 33.73 -19.01
CA THR A 599 40.68 35.02 -19.70
C THR A 599 41.11 36.10 -18.71
N LYS A 600 42.10 36.95 -19.05
CA LYS A 600 42.50 38.05 -18.17
C LYS A 600 41.32 38.97 -17.87
N GLY A 601 41.08 39.27 -16.60
CA GLY A 601 39.93 40.07 -16.21
C GLY A 601 38.61 39.38 -16.54
N PHE A 602 38.50 38.07 -16.30
CA PHE A 602 37.22 37.37 -16.49
C PHE A 602 36.18 37.78 -15.44
N TRP A 603 36.63 38.06 -14.22
CA TRP A 603 35.79 38.45 -13.08
C TRP A 603 36.30 39.73 -12.40
N ASN A 604 35.49 40.32 -11.52
CA ASN A 604 35.73 41.66 -11.01
C ASN A 604 36.75 41.76 -9.87
N GLY A 605 37.14 40.64 -9.25
CA GLY A 605 38.10 40.61 -8.17
C GLY A 605 37.48 40.67 -6.77
N ILE A 606 38.35 40.86 -5.78
CA ILE A 606 38.04 40.87 -4.35
C ILE A 606 38.05 42.31 -3.84
N ARG A 607 36.93 42.78 -3.29
CA ARG A 607 36.82 44.09 -2.65
C ARG A 607 36.80 43.93 -1.13
N ILE A 608 37.64 44.67 -0.43
CA ILE A 608 37.61 44.77 1.03
C ILE A 608 37.11 46.15 1.44
N GLN A 609 36.06 46.16 2.25
CA GLN A 609 35.44 47.35 2.87
C GLN A 609 35.39 47.21 4.40
N SER A 610 36.25 46.37 4.97
CA SER A 610 36.24 46.03 6.40
C SER A 610 37.51 46.52 7.09
N THR A 611 37.33 47.06 8.30
CA THR A 611 38.42 47.46 9.19
C THR A 611 38.89 46.34 10.12
N SER A 612 38.36 45.12 9.96
CA SER A 612 38.69 44.00 10.85
C SER A 612 40.15 43.59 10.73
N ALA A 613 40.89 43.62 11.84
CA ALA A 613 42.26 43.11 11.89
C ALA A 613 42.39 41.62 11.54
N LEU A 614 41.27 40.89 11.43
CA LEU A 614 41.22 39.49 11.01
C LEU A 614 41.27 39.30 9.49
N ASN A 615 41.16 40.37 8.68
CA ASN A 615 41.28 40.28 7.23
C ASN A 615 42.67 39.73 6.84
N LEU A 616 42.72 38.47 6.43
CA LEU A 616 43.92 37.69 6.20
C LEU A 616 43.82 36.88 4.90
N MET A 617 44.83 37.01 4.06
CA MET A 617 45.11 36.13 2.93
C MET A 617 46.53 35.57 3.06
N ASP A 618 46.66 34.30 3.39
CA ASP A 618 47.94 33.61 3.57
C ASP A 618 47.95 32.32 2.74
N HIS A 619 48.98 32.12 1.90
CA HIS A 619 49.03 31.00 0.95
C HIS A 619 47.78 30.92 0.05
N THR A 620 47.43 32.06 -0.57
CA THR A 620 46.31 32.19 -1.50
C THR A 620 46.76 32.44 -2.93
N GLU A 621 45.89 32.17 -3.90
CA GLU A 621 46.07 32.57 -5.29
C GLU A 621 44.86 33.38 -5.78
N VAL A 622 45.09 34.54 -6.39
CA VAL A 622 44.04 35.36 -7.03
C VAL A 622 44.38 35.50 -8.51
N LEU A 623 43.60 34.84 -9.36
CA LEU A 623 43.91 34.63 -10.78
C LEU A 623 42.81 35.20 -11.68
N TYR A 624 43.21 35.77 -12.82
CA TYR A 624 42.30 36.17 -13.91
C TYR A 624 41.25 37.24 -13.52
N ALA A 625 41.55 38.05 -12.51
CA ALA A 625 40.66 39.06 -11.96
C ALA A 625 40.87 40.46 -12.58
N GLY A 626 40.05 41.42 -12.16
CA GLY A 626 40.16 42.83 -12.55
C GLY A 626 39.57 43.13 -13.92
N LYS A 627 38.30 42.75 -14.15
CA LYS A 627 37.63 43.05 -15.42
C LYS A 627 37.31 44.53 -15.60
N THR A 628 36.49 45.08 -14.70
CA THR A 628 36.05 46.48 -14.74
C THR A 628 36.60 47.25 -13.55
N GLU A 629 36.35 48.56 -13.53
CA GLU A 629 36.65 49.38 -12.38
C GLU A 629 35.88 48.86 -11.15
N MET A 630 36.59 48.66 -10.04
CA MET A 630 36.01 48.16 -8.81
C MET A 630 35.27 49.30 -8.08
N PRO A 631 33.96 49.16 -7.79
CA PRO A 631 33.17 50.17 -7.11
C PRO A 631 33.81 50.55 -5.76
N GLY A 632 33.83 51.85 -5.45
CA GLY A 632 34.44 52.39 -4.23
C GLY A 632 35.97 52.29 -4.16
N VAL A 633 36.63 51.69 -5.16
CA VAL A 633 38.10 51.71 -5.28
C VAL A 633 38.54 52.57 -6.47
N SER A 634 37.68 52.71 -7.48
CA SER A 634 37.90 53.53 -8.68
C SER A 634 39.17 53.13 -9.45
N LYS A 635 39.52 51.83 -9.39
CA LYS A 635 40.64 51.20 -10.10
C LYS A 635 40.22 49.84 -10.63
N ILE A 636 40.81 49.42 -11.75
CA ILE A 636 40.74 48.04 -12.23
C ILE A 636 41.82 47.25 -11.48
N ALA A 637 41.43 46.30 -10.62
CA ALA A 637 42.38 45.53 -9.81
C ALA A 637 41.87 44.12 -9.46
N SER A 638 42.79 43.20 -9.17
CA SER A 638 42.44 41.87 -8.66
C SER A 638 41.95 41.92 -7.20
N ILE A 639 42.59 42.76 -6.38
CA ILE A 639 42.19 43.04 -5.00
C ILE A 639 42.12 44.57 -4.82
N GLY A 640 41.02 45.07 -4.28
CA GLY A 640 40.84 46.49 -3.99
C GLY A 640 40.50 46.75 -2.53
N LEU A 641 41.18 47.72 -1.92
CA LEU A 641 40.90 48.23 -0.59
C LEU A 641 40.14 49.55 -0.70
N ASP A 642 38.99 49.60 -0.08
CA ASP A 642 38.10 50.76 -0.09
C ASP A 642 38.40 51.73 1.06
N GLY A 643 38.85 52.94 0.73
CA GLY A 643 39.29 53.94 1.70
C GLY A 643 38.16 54.72 2.35
N ASP A 644 36.95 54.70 1.78
CA ASP A 644 35.76 55.23 2.45
C ASP A 644 35.38 54.42 3.70
N TYR A 645 35.89 53.18 3.79
CA TYR A 645 35.65 52.26 4.90
C TYR A 645 36.92 51.90 5.67
N TRP A 646 38.02 52.64 5.51
CA TRP A 646 39.30 52.38 6.19
C TRP A 646 39.77 50.91 6.04
N ALA A 647 39.54 50.33 4.86
CA ALA A 647 39.77 48.91 4.64
C ALA A 647 41.20 48.48 4.95
N ASN A 648 41.36 47.32 5.57
CA ASN A 648 42.66 46.72 5.85
C ASN A 648 42.75 45.26 5.41
N LEU A 649 43.96 44.82 5.08
CA LEU A 649 44.25 43.44 4.69
C LEU A 649 45.68 43.06 5.06
N THR A 650 45.86 41.92 5.71
CA THR A 650 47.16 41.25 5.80
C THR A 650 47.26 40.21 4.69
N ILE A 651 48.25 40.34 3.81
CA ILE A 651 48.50 39.36 2.74
C ILE A 651 49.96 38.89 2.72
N LYS A 652 50.17 37.57 2.74
CA LYS A 652 51.50 36.95 2.73
C LYS A 652 51.50 35.60 2.00
N ASN A 653 52.67 35.18 1.51
CA ASN A 653 52.91 33.90 0.83
C ASN A 653 51.93 33.60 -0.32
N SER A 654 51.36 34.64 -0.94
CA SER A 654 50.26 34.53 -1.89
C SER A 654 50.69 34.93 -3.30
N LYS A 655 49.95 34.47 -4.31
CA LYS A 655 50.17 34.79 -5.72
C LYS A 655 48.99 35.59 -6.27
N ILE A 656 49.27 36.69 -6.97
CA ILE A 656 48.27 37.48 -7.71
C ILE A 656 48.71 37.53 -9.16
N ALA A 657 47.93 36.97 -10.08
CA ALA A 657 48.38 36.78 -11.45
C ALA A 657 47.31 36.86 -12.53
N HIS A 658 47.76 37.13 -13.76
CA HIS A 658 46.96 37.13 -14.99
C HIS A 658 45.77 38.10 -14.95
N GLY A 659 45.87 39.20 -14.20
CA GLY A 659 44.83 40.20 -14.08
C GLY A 659 44.87 41.25 -15.21
N ASN A 660 43.69 41.75 -15.61
CA ASN A 660 43.58 42.86 -16.58
C ASN A 660 43.83 44.25 -15.92
N GLY A 661 44.04 44.30 -14.61
CA GLY A 661 44.28 45.52 -13.83
C GLY A 661 45.59 45.52 -13.04
N TYR A 662 45.58 46.28 -11.94
CA TYR A 662 46.60 46.19 -10.89
C TYR A 662 46.43 44.88 -10.10
N GLY A 663 47.51 44.38 -9.50
CA GLY A 663 47.39 43.28 -8.54
C GLY A 663 46.59 43.70 -7.30
N ILE A 664 47.03 44.78 -6.66
CA ILE A 664 46.36 45.39 -5.50
C ILE A 664 46.16 46.88 -5.73
N ALA A 665 44.99 47.41 -5.42
CA ALA A 665 44.70 48.85 -5.46
C ALA A 665 44.25 49.38 -4.09
N PHE A 666 44.92 50.44 -3.65
CA PHE A 666 44.52 51.28 -2.54
C PHE A 666 43.71 52.45 -3.10
N GLU A 667 42.50 52.69 -2.62
CA GLU A 667 41.69 53.82 -3.09
C GLU A 667 42.25 55.16 -2.63
N ASN A 668 42.47 55.32 -1.32
CA ASN A 668 43.09 56.50 -0.75
C ASN A 668 43.93 56.17 0.50
N ARG A 669 44.46 57.20 1.18
CA ARG A 669 45.36 57.06 2.35
C ARG A 669 44.74 56.43 3.59
N ASN A 670 43.42 56.19 3.61
CA ASN A 670 42.73 55.53 4.72
C ASN A 670 42.83 54.00 4.68
N THR A 671 43.41 53.43 3.63
CA THR A 671 43.57 51.97 3.46
C THR A 671 44.93 51.50 3.99
N SER A 672 45.02 50.25 4.46
CA SER A 672 46.27 49.73 5.05
C SER A 672 46.53 48.24 4.77
N MET A 673 47.81 47.86 4.69
CA MET A 673 48.30 46.48 4.61
C MET A 673 49.57 46.26 5.43
N ASN A 674 49.99 45.01 5.61
CA ASN A 674 51.31 44.66 6.17
C ASN A 674 52.45 45.27 5.34
N SER A 675 53.50 45.79 5.99
CA SER A 675 54.56 46.59 5.33
C SER A 675 55.40 45.83 4.30
N ASP A 676 55.46 44.50 4.42
CA ASP A 676 56.25 43.61 3.59
C ASP A 676 55.45 42.97 2.44
N TYR A 677 54.19 43.35 2.22
CA TYR A 677 53.29 42.74 1.24
C TYR A 677 53.88 42.61 -0.19
N ASN A 678 54.72 43.54 -0.62
CA ASN A 678 55.39 43.47 -1.93
C ASN A 678 56.58 42.51 -1.99
N MET A 679 57.14 42.13 -0.84
CA MET A 679 58.30 41.23 -0.73
C MET A 679 57.90 39.78 -0.48
N VAL A 680 56.79 39.57 0.22
CA VAL A 680 56.35 38.23 0.65
C VAL A 680 55.29 37.59 -0.26
N ASN A 681 54.91 38.26 -1.35
CA ASN A 681 53.92 37.78 -2.32
C ASN A 681 54.49 37.80 -3.74
N VAL A 682 53.91 36.99 -4.62
CA VAL A 682 54.29 36.88 -6.04
C VAL A 682 53.26 37.60 -6.90
N PHE A 683 53.73 38.52 -7.75
CA PHE A 683 52.93 39.21 -8.74
C PHE A 683 53.39 38.79 -10.13
N GLU A 684 52.47 38.38 -10.99
CA GLU A 684 52.80 37.85 -12.32
C GLU A 684 51.78 38.29 -13.37
N ASP A 685 52.25 38.79 -14.51
CA ASP A 685 51.40 38.98 -15.71
C ASP A 685 50.18 39.92 -15.51
N LEU A 686 50.36 40.99 -14.74
CA LEU A 686 49.35 42.04 -14.46
C LEU A 686 49.48 43.21 -15.43
N THR A 687 48.36 43.69 -15.97
CA THR A 687 48.36 44.64 -17.09
C THR A 687 48.72 46.07 -16.67
N LEU A 688 48.33 46.51 -15.48
CA LEU A 688 48.60 47.88 -15.00
C LEU A 688 49.74 47.98 -13.98
N GLY A 689 50.23 46.84 -13.49
CA GLY A 689 51.33 46.74 -12.53
C GLY A 689 50.93 46.03 -11.23
N ASN A 690 51.91 45.86 -10.33
CA ASN A 690 51.69 45.08 -9.11
C ASN A 690 50.74 45.80 -8.13
N VAL A 691 50.94 47.12 -7.95
CA VAL A 691 50.24 47.91 -6.92
C VAL A 691 49.90 49.30 -7.43
N SER A 692 48.69 49.77 -7.15
CA SER A 692 48.29 51.19 -7.23
C SER A 692 48.26 51.78 -5.82
N LEU A 693 49.13 52.74 -5.53
CA LEU A 693 49.16 53.49 -4.27
C LEU A 693 48.31 54.79 -4.36
N PRO A 694 47.88 55.35 -3.22
CA PRO A 694 47.12 56.61 -3.14
C PRO A 694 47.85 57.84 -3.67
#